data_AF-A0A9Q8YGJ2-F1
#
_entry.id   AF-A0A9Q8YGJ2-F1
#
_cell.length_a   1.000
_cell.length_b   1.000
_cell.length_c   1.000
_cell.angle_alpha   90.00
_cell.angle_beta   90.00
_cell.angle_gamma   90.00
#
_symmetry.space_group_name_H-M   'P 1'
#
loop_
_entity.id
_entity.type
_entity.pdbx_description
1 polymer ?
#
loop_
_entity_poly.entity_id
_entity_poly.type
_entity_poly.pdbx_seq_one_letter_code
_entity_poly.pdbx_strand_id
1 'polypeptide(L)'
;MSDTVMIKPVSRVPLKPICIAIALLVLLLFPVFAGERGQYYTVLLMTVFIFATLGHAWNLLAGFCGLLSFGTQAYVGLSGFTVAILSYYFGVPVFWSLPIAALVAAAFSFLLAAPLSELNATRNTWIGVAVAVVLWAVYEIVIAYNPQADVFGGAYIRRVIILLMIFLGALPLLKLKGAYFAIATWIIASALASVFNEWRVVGAGGGMNIASDSSISARYFAAFVILVLSSATVWWLLNSRYGKALTAVRDDEEAATAVGIDIRRVKTLVFLISAPMSALAAGVYYIDAVTITPPDAFHIRWSAYVVFIVVAGGMGTLWGPIIGALLFVFVQRFLVGIWGGGDLTLGIAAVLLILFLPRGVMGLVDDLRRNGRLPIPKAADFTTVRTFLEAPALGKSAEATPSYPSRPGVVSAFLVPSSPLPYLMPANPAWQALIRGFADARVALEASRPDTILMYSSSWMAVLDQPFQMRERLVGVHIDENWHEYGELSYDLRIDREATRAIIQSSRDIGLNSKPVDFERFPIDSGTISANGFLNPQGTTPLILAGANIYHDYETTERLARKAIEVATRLGRRVAVLGVGGLSGSLFRDEIVMQHDRLKSTADDEWNRSILDLMVRGDASALRNTIPKFSDAARVENRFKHFAWVSGAIGDRWAGARVLGYGPIYGTGAAVIEFHVRD
;
A
#
# COMPACT_ATOMS: atom_id res chain seq x y z
N MET A 1 5.39 2.74 18.87
CA MET A 1 4.66 1.47 18.68
C MET A 1 3.38 1.76 17.92
N SER A 2 3.47 1.80 16.59
CA SER A 2 2.32 1.73 15.70
C SER A 2 2.82 0.91 14.51
N ASP A 3 2.81 -0.40 14.68
CA ASP A 3 3.04 -1.33 13.59
C ASP A 3 1.85 -1.22 12.66
N THR A 4 1.88 -0.24 11.77
CA THR A 4 1.00 -0.19 10.61
C THR A 4 1.46 -1.35 9.74
N VAL A 5 0.87 -2.53 9.96
CA VAL A 5 1.07 -3.71 9.13
C VAL A 5 0.71 -3.31 7.71
N MET A 6 1.73 -2.97 6.91
CA MET A 6 1.59 -2.81 5.48
C MET A 6 1.14 -4.16 4.91
N ILE A 7 -0.16 -4.29 4.66
CA ILE A 7 -0.71 -5.43 3.95
C ILE A 7 -0.30 -5.25 2.48
N LYS A 8 0.85 -5.83 2.11
CA LYS A 8 1.36 -5.86 0.73
C LYS A 8 0.25 -6.26 -0.26
N PRO A 9 0.25 -5.76 -1.51
CA PRO A 9 -0.71 -6.18 -2.53
C PRO A 9 -0.67 -7.70 -2.67
N VAL A 10 -1.84 -8.30 -2.52
CA VAL A 10 -1.98 -9.72 -2.29
C VAL A 10 -1.44 -10.54 -3.45
N SER A 11 -0.71 -11.60 -3.08
CA SER A 11 -0.27 -12.65 -3.98
C SER A 11 -1.48 -13.21 -4.74
N ARG A 12 -1.40 -13.14 -6.07
CA ARG A 12 -2.31 -13.94 -6.89
C ARG A 12 -1.78 -15.36 -6.79
N VAL A 13 -2.41 -16.21 -5.98
CA VAL A 13 -2.17 -17.65 -6.05
C VAL A 13 -2.44 -18.07 -7.50
N PRO A 14 -1.43 -18.47 -8.29
CA PRO A 14 -1.66 -18.86 -9.67
C PRO A 14 -2.13 -20.30 -9.65
N LEU A 15 -3.37 -20.53 -9.22
CA LEU A 15 -4.05 -21.79 -9.51
C LEU A 15 -4.17 -21.87 -11.03
N LYS A 16 -3.66 -22.96 -11.62
CA LYS A 16 -3.80 -23.18 -13.07
C LYS A 16 -5.30 -23.08 -13.41
N PRO A 17 -5.70 -22.38 -14.48
CA PRO A 17 -7.11 -22.21 -14.85
C PRO A 17 -7.88 -23.53 -14.93
N ILE A 18 -7.19 -24.58 -15.35
CA ILE A 18 -7.71 -25.96 -15.42
C ILE A 18 -8.15 -26.47 -14.05
N CYS A 19 -7.37 -26.24 -12.98
CA CYS A 19 -7.72 -26.69 -11.64
C CYS A 19 -8.97 -25.97 -11.11
N ILE A 20 -9.12 -24.68 -11.43
CA ILE A 20 -10.30 -23.90 -11.07
C ILE A 20 -11.53 -24.41 -11.82
N ALA A 21 -11.39 -24.66 -13.14
CA ALA A 21 -12.47 -25.21 -13.96
C ALA A 21 -12.95 -26.58 -13.47
N ILE A 22 -12.02 -27.47 -13.10
CA ILE A 22 -12.34 -28.78 -12.52
C ILE A 22 -13.07 -28.61 -11.18
N ALA A 23 -12.57 -27.76 -10.28
CA ALA A 23 -13.21 -27.54 -8.99
C ALA A 23 -14.65 -26.98 -9.15
N LEU A 24 -14.85 -26.01 -10.04
CA LEU A 24 -16.17 -25.47 -10.35
C LEU A 24 -17.10 -26.53 -10.94
N LEU A 25 -16.60 -27.39 -11.82
CA LEU A 25 -17.37 -28.49 -12.39
C LEU A 25 -17.78 -29.51 -11.33
N VAL A 26 -16.87 -29.86 -10.42
CA VAL A 26 -17.17 -30.77 -9.30
C VAL A 26 -18.24 -30.19 -8.40
N LEU A 27 -18.15 -28.91 -8.02
CA LEU A 27 -19.17 -28.25 -7.20
C LEU A 27 -20.51 -28.13 -7.93
N LEU A 28 -20.50 -27.83 -9.24
CA LEU A 28 -21.73 -27.76 -10.04
C LEU A 28 -22.46 -29.11 -10.09
N LEU A 29 -21.73 -30.22 -10.27
CA LEU A 29 -22.32 -31.54 -10.39
C LEU A 29 -22.59 -32.22 -9.03
N PHE A 30 -22.14 -31.63 -7.92
CA PHE A 30 -22.21 -32.24 -6.60
C PHE A 30 -23.62 -32.68 -6.19
N PRO A 31 -24.68 -31.86 -6.28
CA PRO A 31 -26.03 -32.28 -5.86
C PRO A 31 -26.58 -33.44 -6.69
N VAL A 32 -26.16 -33.55 -7.95
CA VAL A 32 -26.61 -34.61 -8.88
C VAL A 32 -26.03 -35.95 -8.47
N PHE A 33 -24.75 -35.99 -8.11
CA PHE A 33 -24.08 -37.22 -7.68
C PHE A 33 -24.37 -37.58 -6.22
N ALA A 34 -24.54 -36.59 -5.35
CA ALA A 34 -24.76 -36.81 -3.93
C ALA A 34 -26.16 -37.38 -3.63
N GLY A 35 -27.15 -37.08 -4.48
CA GLY A 35 -28.52 -37.57 -4.34
C GLY A 35 -29.16 -37.24 -2.99
N GLU A 36 -30.19 -37.99 -2.61
CA GLU A 36 -30.92 -37.76 -1.35
C GLU A 36 -30.07 -38.00 -0.10
N ARG A 37 -29.14 -38.97 -0.15
CA ARG A 37 -28.22 -39.26 0.96
C ARG A 37 -27.22 -38.12 1.21
N GLY A 38 -27.02 -37.24 0.23
CA GLY A 38 -26.11 -36.11 0.27
C GLY A 38 -26.74 -34.75 0.59
N GLN A 39 -28.04 -34.69 0.93
CA GLN A 39 -28.73 -33.42 1.20
C GLN A 39 -28.07 -32.61 2.31
N TYR A 40 -27.59 -33.27 3.36
CA TYR A 40 -26.85 -32.63 4.45
C TYR A 40 -25.61 -31.86 3.96
N TYR A 41 -24.80 -32.50 3.11
CA TYR A 41 -23.61 -31.86 2.53
C TYR A 41 -23.95 -30.77 1.52
N THR A 42 -25.08 -30.92 0.83
CA THR A 42 -25.60 -29.90 -0.09
C THR A 42 -25.95 -28.62 0.66
N VAL A 43 -26.64 -28.73 1.80
CA VAL A 43 -26.93 -27.58 2.68
C VAL A 43 -25.64 -27.00 3.26
N LEU A 44 -24.71 -27.84 3.71
CA LEU A 44 -23.42 -27.39 4.25
C LEU A 44 -22.63 -26.55 3.24
N LEU A 45 -22.51 -27.03 2.00
CA LEU A 45 -21.83 -26.31 0.92
C LEU A 45 -22.58 -25.03 0.52
N MET A 46 -23.92 -25.07 0.49
CA MET A 46 -24.73 -23.88 0.27
C MET A 46 -24.44 -22.80 1.33
N THR A 47 -24.34 -23.19 2.61
CA THR A 47 -23.94 -22.28 3.69
C THR A 47 -22.54 -21.69 3.44
N VAL A 48 -21.58 -22.51 3.02
CA VAL A 48 -20.24 -22.02 2.64
C VAL A 48 -20.34 -20.99 1.52
N PHE A 49 -21.15 -21.21 0.49
CA PHE A 49 -21.28 -20.28 -0.63
C PHE A 49 -21.89 -18.94 -0.22
N ILE A 50 -22.94 -18.98 0.61
CA ILE A 50 -23.60 -17.79 1.15
C ILE A 50 -22.58 -16.94 1.95
N PHE A 51 -21.89 -17.57 2.90
CA PHE A 51 -20.95 -16.87 3.77
C PHE A 51 -19.67 -16.44 3.05
N ALA A 52 -19.22 -17.18 2.03
CA ALA A 52 -18.12 -16.76 1.16
C ALA A 52 -18.51 -15.51 0.35
N THR A 53 -19.75 -15.43 -0.13
CA THR A 53 -20.27 -14.26 -0.87
C THR A 53 -20.37 -13.03 0.04
N LEU A 54 -20.91 -13.20 1.26
CA LEU A 54 -20.89 -12.13 2.28
C LEU A 54 -19.46 -11.70 2.63
N GLY A 55 -18.54 -12.67 2.73
CA GLY A 55 -17.10 -12.45 2.87
C GLY A 55 -16.53 -11.61 1.73
N HIS A 56 -16.83 -11.94 0.48
CA HIS A 56 -16.38 -11.17 -0.68
C HIS A 56 -16.87 -9.72 -0.65
N ALA A 57 -18.15 -9.51 -0.31
CA ALA A 57 -18.75 -8.20 -0.22
C ALA A 57 -18.01 -7.32 0.79
N TRP A 58 -17.82 -7.82 2.01
CA TRP A 58 -17.14 -7.06 3.07
C TRP A 58 -15.63 -6.95 2.85
N ASN A 59 -14.99 -7.95 2.27
CA ASN A 59 -13.57 -7.89 1.91
C ASN A 59 -13.31 -6.81 0.85
N LEU A 60 -14.28 -6.49 -0.01
CA LEU A 60 -14.19 -5.35 -0.92
C LEU A 60 -14.16 -4.01 -0.16
N LEU A 61 -14.99 -3.86 0.87
CA LEU A 61 -15.04 -2.70 1.74
C LEU A 61 -13.78 -2.58 2.61
N ALA A 62 -13.57 -3.51 3.52
CA ALA A 62 -12.52 -3.41 4.52
C ALA A 62 -11.16 -3.88 3.99
N GLY A 63 -11.13 -5.00 3.27
CA GLY A 63 -9.88 -5.62 2.84
C GLY A 63 -9.18 -4.90 1.69
N PHE A 64 -9.90 -4.49 0.66
CA PHE A 64 -9.32 -3.82 -0.52
C PHE A 64 -9.39 -2.30 -0.47
N CYS A 65 -10.47 -1.72 0.09
CA CYS A 65 -10.65 -0.26 0.16
C CYS A 65 -10.26 0.34 1.53
N GLY A 66 -10.06 -0.47 2.58
CA GLY A 66 -9.74 0.02 3.93
C GLY A 66 -10.94 0.57 4.72
N LEU A 67 -12.17 0.38 4.24
CA LEU A 67 -13.39 0.87 4.87
C LEU A 67 -13.97 -0.18 5.83
N LEU A 68 -13.70 -0.01 7.12
CA LEU A 68 -14.26 -0.88 8.17
C LEU A 68 -15.75 -0.54 8.40
N SER A 69 -16.67 -1.25 7.75
CA SER A 69 -18.12 -1.10 7.96
C SER A 69 -18.71 -2.23 8.80
N PHE A 70 -19.53 -1.91 9.79
CA PHE A 70 -20.37 -2.88 10.52
C PHE A 70 -21.86 -2.74 10.16
N GLY A 71 -22.15 -2.22 8.97
CA GLY A 71 -23.50 -2.06 8.44
C GLY A 71 -24.02 -3.25 7.64
N THR A 72 -23.25 -4.34 7.49
CA THR A 72 -23.63 -5.48 6.63
C THR A 72 -25.00 -6.05 6.96
N GLN A 73 -25.35 -6.08 8.25
CA GLN A 73 -26.65 -6.53 8.74
C GLN A 73 -27.85 -5.70 8.23
N ALA A 74 -27.64 -4.43 7.83
CA ALA A 74 -28.68 -3.65 7.17
C ALA A 74 -29.05 -4.27 5.82
N TYR A 75 -28.06 -4.67 5.02
CA TYR A 75 -28.28 -5.31 3.73
C TYR A 75 -28.88 -6.71 3.88
N VAL A 76 -28.49 -7.44 4.93
CA VAL A 76 -29.05 -8.75 5.27
C VAL A 76 -30.55 -8.61 5.58
N GLY A 77 -30.91 -7.72 6.52
CA GLY A 77 -32.30 -7.50 6.91
C GLY A 77 -33.16 -6.95 5.77
N LEU A 78 -32.69 -5.92 5.06
CA LEU A 78 -33.40 -5.37 3.90
C LEU A 78 -33.67 -6.43 2.84
N SER A 79 -32.69 -7.30 2.56
CA SER A 79 -32.86 -8.37 1.58
C SER A 79 -33.89 -9.39 2.01
N GLY A 80 -33.74 -9.96 3.20
CA GLY A 80 -34.65 -10.99 3.68
C GLY A 80 -36.10 -10.49 3.82
N PHE A 81 -36.30 -9.24 4.26
CA PHE A 81 -37.64 -8.66 4.29
C PHE A 81 -38.17 -8.32 2.91
N THR A 82 -37.33 -7.92 1.95
CA THR A 82 -37.76 -7.74 0.56
C THR A 82 -38.25 -9.06 -0.04
N VAL A 83 -37.51 -10.15 0.18
CA VAL A 83 -37.91 -11.50 -0.26
C VAL A 83 -39.22 -11.94 0.42
N ALA A 84 -39.36 -11.71 1.72
CA ALA A 84 -40.57 -12.06 2.48
C ALA A 84 -41.79 -11.27 2.02
N ILE A 85 -41.67 -9.94 1.86
CA ILE A 85 -42.77 -9.08 1.41
C ILE A 85 -43.24 -9.50 0.01
N LEU A 86 -42.31 -9.69 -0.93
CA LEU A 86 -42.64 -10.01 -2.32
C LEU A 86 -43.25 -11.40 -2.46
N SER A 87 -42.73 -12.40 -1.74
CA SER A 87 -43.28 -13.76 -1.78
C SER A 87 -44.62 -13.85 -1.07
N TYR A 88 -44.76 -13.26 0.12
CA TYR A 88 -45.96 -13.39 0.95
C TYR A 88 -47.13 -12.55 0.44
N TYR A 89 -46.92 -11.26 0.15
CA TYR A 89 -48.01 -10.35 -0.24
C TYR A 89 -48.29 -10.34 -1.73
N PHE A 90 -47.24 -10.48 -2.56
CA PHE A 90 -47.36 -10.35 -4.01
C PHE A 90 -47.25 -11.69 -4.75
N GLY A 91 -47.03 -12.80 -4.03
CA GLY A 91 -46.89 -14.13 -4.64
C GLY A 91 -45.71 -14.26 -5.62
N VAL A 92 -44.73 -13.36 -5.54
CA VAL A 92 -43.58 -13.36 -6.45
C VAL A 92 -42.70 -14.58 -6.12
N PRO A 93 -42.31 -15.41 -7.10
CA PRO A 93 -41.45 -16.55 -6.83
C PRO A 93 -40.11 -16.11 -6.23
N VAL A 94 -39.63 -16.85 -5.23
CA VAL A 94 -38.51 -16.44 -4.37
C VAL A 94 -37.19 -16.15 -5.09
N PHE A 95 -36.93 -16.77 -6.23
CA PHE A 95 -35.70 -16.47 -7.00
C PHE A 95 -35.81 -15.15 -7.78
N TRP A 96 -37.01 -14.70 -8.14
CA TRP A 96 -37.26 -13.41 -8.78
C TRP A 96 -37.26 -12.25 -7.80
N SER A 97 -37.48 -12.50 -6.51
CA SER A 97 -37.31 -11.48 -5.47
C SER A 97 -35.84 -11.19 -5.16
N LEU A 98 -34.89 -12.09 -5.49
CA LEU A 98 -33.45 -11.87 -5.25
C LEU A 98 -32.86 -10.66 -6.01
N PRO A 99 -33.08 -10.49 -7.34
CA PRO A 99 -32.65 -9.27 -8.02
C PRO A 99 -33.28 -8.00 -7.46
N ILE A 100 -34.56 -8.05 -7.05
CA ILE A 100 -35.24 -6.88 -6.46
C ILE A 100 -34.63 -6.55 -5.11
N ALA A 101 -34.35 -7.55 -4.27
CA ALA A 101 -33.64 -7.38 -3.00
C ALA A 101 -32.24 -6.76 -3.20
N ALA A 102 -31.52 -7.18 -4.24
CA ALA A 102 -30.23 -6.60 -4.61
C ALA A 102 -30.35 -5.12 -5.02
N LEU A 103 -31.39 -4.75 -5.78
CA LEU A 103 -31.68 -3.36 -6.17
C LEU A 103 -32.07 -2.49 -4.96
N VAL A 104 -32.89 -3.01 -4.04
CA VAL A 104 -33.24 -2.31 -2.80
C VAL A 104 -31.99 -2.04 -1.96
N ALA A 105 -31.10 -3.02 -1.83
CA ALA A 105 -29.84 -2.85 -1.12
C ALA A 105 -28.89 -1.86 -1.83
N ALA A 106 -28.84 -1.89 -3.18
CA ALA A 106 -28.08 -0.92 -3.97
C ALA A 106 -28.60 0.52 -3.75
N ALA A 107 -29.92 0.72 -3.80
CA ALA A 107 -30.55 2.00 -3.58
C ALA A 107 -30.29 2.53 -2.16
N PHE A 108 -30.45 1.67 -1.16
CA PHE A 108 -30.12 2.01 0.23
C PHE A 108 -28.64 2.35 0.38
N SER A 109 -27.75 1.57 -0.21
CA SER A 109 -26.31 1.82 -0.17
C SER A 109 -25.90 3.10 -0.90
N PHE A 110 -26.58 3.46 -2.00
CA PHE A 110 -26.35 4.72 -2.71
C PHE A 110 -26.71 5.92 -1.84
N LEU A 111 -27.85 5.84 -1.12
CA LEU A 111 -28.25 6.86 -0.14
C LEU A 111 -27.23 6.98 0.99
N LEU A 112 -26.72 5.86 1.51
CA LEU A 112 -25.66 5.84 2.53
C LEU A 112 -24.32 6.35 2.01
N ALA A 113 -24.04 6.19 0.72
CA ALA A 113 -22.81 6.66 0.12
C ALA A 113 -22.83 8.15 -0.26
N ALA A 114 -24.01 8.80 -0.26
CA ALA A 114 -24.13 10.21 -0.60
C ALA A 114 -23.40 11.15 0.38
N PRO A 115 -23.49 11.01 1.72
CA PRO A 115 -22.76 11.86 2.68
C PRO A 115 -21.23 11.74 2.61
N LEU A 116 -20.70 10.67 2.02
CA LEU A 116 -19.25 10.51 1.75
C LEU A 116 -18.71 11.57 0.76
N SER A 117 -19.58 12.41 0.17
CA SER A 117 -19.22 13.41 -0.83
C SER A 117 -18.55 14.68 -0.30
N GLU A 118 -18.53 14.92 1.00
CA GLU A 118 -17.94 16.14 1.58
C GLU A 118 -16.63 15.82 2.30
N LEU A 119 -15.52 16.15 1.65
CA LEU A 119 -14.13 15.89 2.08
C LEU A 119 -13.69 16.68 3.33
N ASN A 120 -14.55 17.54 3.90
CA ASN A 120 -14.22 18.39 5.04
C ASN A 120 -15.04 18.01 6.28
N ALA A 121 -14.82 16.81 6.83
CA ALA A 121 -15.28 16.51 8.18
C ALA A 121 -14.39 17.27 9.18
N THR A 122 -14.85 18.44 9.63
CA THR A 122 -14.22 19.13 10.76
C THR A 122 -14.41 18.30 12.03
N ARG A 123 -13.48 18.45 12.99
CA ARG A 123 -13.48 17.79 14.32
C ARG A 123 -14.83 17.86 15.08
N ASN A 124 -15.74 18.75 14.65
CA ASN A 124 -17.00 19.06 15.29
C ASN A 124 -18.19 18.17 14.85
N THR A 125 -18.03 17.27 13.88
CA THR A 125 -19.12 16.38 13.43
C THR A 125 -19.63 15.45 14.56
N TRP A 126 -18.79 15.13 15.55
CA TRP A 126 -19.18 14.39 16.76
C TRP A 126 -20.18 15.10 17.66
N ILE A 127 -20.14 16.43 17.68
CA ILE A 127 -20.96 17.23 18.57
C ILE A 127 -22.44 17.06 18.18
N GLY A 128 -22.75 17.08 16.88
CA GLY A 128 -24.12 16.88 16.41
C GLY A 128 -24.71 15.52 16.78
N VAL A 129 -23.87 14.47 16.78
CA VAL A 129 -24.29 13.10 17.11
C VAL A 129 -24.43 12.91 18.61
N ALA A 130 -23.45 13.37 19.40
CA ALA A 130 -23.54 13.34 20.85
C ALA A 130 -24.78 14.11 21.32
N VAL A 131 -25.05 15.26 20.72
CA VAL A 131 -26.27 16.04 20.99
C VAL A 131 -27.52 15.25 20.60
N ALA A 132 -27.58 14.61 19.43
CA ALA A 132 -28.74 13.81 19.02
C ALA A 132 -29.02 12.62 19.95
N VAL A 133 -27.98 11.89 20.37
CA VAL A 133 -28.11 10.74 21.30
C VAL A 133 -28.52 11.21 22.70
N VAL A 134 -27.93 12.31 23.19
CA VAL A 134 -28.29 12.90 24.49
C VAL A 134 -29.73 13.40 24.45
N LEU A 135 -30.14 14.11 23.40
CA LEU A 135 -31.52 14.57 23.24
C LEU A 135 -32.50 13.41 23.17
N TRP A 136 -32.15 12.31 22.49
CA TRP A 136 -32.95 11.09 22.49
C TRP A 136 -33.08 10.48 23.89
N ALA A 137 -31.97 10.28 24.60
CA ALA A 137 -31.97 9.69 25.93
C ALA A 137 -32.77 10.56 26.92
N VAL A 138 -32.60 11.88 26.86
CA VAL A 138 -33.36 12.85 27.66
C VAL A 138 -34.85 12.75 27.33
N TYR A 139 -35.21 12.66 26.05
CA TYR A 139 -36.61 12.52 25.63
C TYR A 139 -37.27 11.23 26.15
N GLU A 140 -36.58 10.08 26.06
CA GLU A 140 -37.07 8.81 26.61
C GLU A 140 -37.23 8.88 28.13
N ILE A 141 -36.28 9.50 28.84
CA ILE A 141 -36.39 9.73 30.29
C ILE A 141 -37.59 10.61 30.61
N VAL A 142 -37.76 11.74 29.91
CA VAL A 142 -38.87 12.69 30.14
C VAL A 142 -40.23 12.01 29.98
N ILE A 143 -40.38 11.14 28.98
CA ILE A 143 -41.63 10.41 28.76
C ILE A 143 -41.85 9.28 29.75
N ALA A 144 -40.78 8.58 30.16
CA ALA A 144 -40.87 7.56 31.18
C ALA A 144 -41.46 8.14 32.49
N TYR A 145 -41.15 9.41 32.79
CA TYR A 145 -41.69 10.12 33.95
C TYR A 145 -43.00 10.87 33.68
N ASN A 146 -43.23 11.37 32.45
CA ASN A 146 -44.45 12.09 32.10
C ASN A 146 -44.98 11.67 30.71
N PRO A 147 -45.77 10.59 30.64
CA PRO A 147 -46.32 10.08 29.38
C PRO A 147 -47.22 11.06 28.63
N GLN A 148 -47.77 12.08 29.30
CA GLN A 148 -48.61 13.11 28.66
C GLN A 148 -47.82 14.24 27.99
N ALA A 149 -46.50 14.32 28.21
CA ALA A 149 -45.61 15.27 27.55
C ALA A 149 -45.20 14.85 26.13
N ASP A 150 -45.86 13.84 25.56
CA ASP A 150 -45.53 13.29 24.25
C ASP A 150 -45.93 14.22 23.10
N VAL A 151 -44.94 14.94 22.58
CA VAL A 151 -45.11 15.90 21.47
C VAL A 151 -45.32 15.23 20.11
N PHE A 152 -44.97 13.93 19.95
CA PHE A 152 -44.98 13.24 18.64
C PHE A 152 -46.18 12.30 18.44
N GLY A 153 -47.11 12.22 19.40
CA GLY A 153 -48.33 11.41 19.30
C GLY A 153 -48.10 9.94 19.63
N GLY A 154 -48.84 9.00 19.02
CA GLY A 154 -48.80 7.58 19.41
C GLY A 154 -47.37 6.98 19.45
N ALA A 155 -47.14 6.06 20.39
CA ALA A 155 -45.81 5.48 20.69
C ALA A 155 -45.03 5.00 19.44
N TYR A 156 -45.74 4.56 18.39
CA TYR A 156 -45.17 4.19 17.10
C TYR A 156 -44.57 5.38 16.33
N ILE A 157 -45.35 6.46 16.14
CA ILE A 157 -44.93 7.65 15.37
C ILE A 157 -43.73 8.30 16.05
N ARG A 158 -43.78 8.41 17.38
CA ARG A 158 -42.71 8.91 18.22
C ARG A 158 -41.38 8.18 18.01
N ARG A 159 -41.38 6.85 18.11
CA ARG A 159 -40.17 6.04 17.95
C ARG A 159 -39.65 6.08 16.52
N VAL A 160 -40.53 6.07 15.51
CA VAL A 160 -40.13 6.19 14.10
C VAL A 160 -39.45 7.54 13.82
N ILE A 161 -40.00 8.65 14.32
CA ILE A 161 -39.41 9.99 14.13
C ILE A 161 -38.03 10.08 14.79
N ILE A 162 -37.88 9.54 16.00
CA ILE A 162 -36.61 9.47 16.72
C ILE A 162 -35.57 8.62 15.98
N LEU A 163 -35.98 7.46 15.48
CA LEU A 163 -35.10 6.59 14.71
C LEU A 163 -34.71 7.22 13.37
N LEU A 164 -35.62 7.98 12.76
CA LEU A 164 -35.32 8.80 11.59
C LEU A 164 -34.30 9.90 11.92
N MET A 165 -34.42 10.54 13.09
CA MET A 165 -33.44 11.51 13.58
C MET A 165 -32.08 10.87 13.87
N ILE A 166 -32.04 9.65 14.42
CA ILE A 166 -30.80 8.88 14.62
C ILE A 166 -30.18 8.50 13.28
N PHE A 167 -31.00 8.05 12.31
CA PHE A 167 -30.56 7.75 10.95
C PHE A 167 -29.98 8.99 10.26
N LEU A 168 -30.70 10.11 10.24
CA LEU A 168 -30.22 11.39 9.68
C LEU A 168 -28.98 11.89 10.44
N GLY A 169 -28.95 11.74 11.77
CA GLY A 169 -27.83 12.12 12.63
C GLY A 169 -26.59 11.24 12.46
N ALA A 170 -26.73 10.01 11.97
CA ALA A 170 -25.62 9.11 11.66
C ALA A 170 -24.99 9.37 10.27
N LEU A 171 -25.70 10.04 9.35
CA LEU A 171 -25.18 10.38 8.02
C LEU A 171 -23.89 11.21 8.05
N PRO A 172 -23.73 12.23 8.92
CA PRO A 172 -22.47 12.95 9.07
C PRO A 172 -21.31 12.09 9.59
N LEU A 173 -21.57 11.06 10.42
CA LEU A 173 -20.54 10.16 10.93
C LEU A 173 -19.91 9.30 9.83
N LEU A 174 -20.62 9.09 8.73
CA LEU A 174 -20.09 8.39 7.57
C LEU A 174 -18.92 9.15 6.91
N LYS A 175 -18.73 10.43 7.22
CA LYS A 175 -17.58 11.23 6.78
C LYS A 175 -16.30 10.95 7.59
N LEU A 176 -16.40 10.24 8.70
CA LEU A 176 -15.29 10.01 9.63
C LEU A 176 -14.52 8.72 9.27
N LYS A 177 -13.24 8.66 9.65
CA LYS A 177 -12.35 7.54 9.31
C LYS A 177 -12.34 6.45 10.39
N GLY A 178 -12.05 5.21 9.99
CA GLY A 178 -11.76 4.09 10.90
C GLY A 178 -12.95 3.63 11.75
N ALA A 179 -12.71 3.40 13.04
CA ALA A 179 -13.70 2.81 13.97
C ALA A 179 -15.03 3.58 14.03
N TYR A 180 -14.97 4.88 13.82
CA TYR A 180 -16.13 5.76 13.83
C TYR A 180 -17.11 5.51 12.68
N PHE A 181 -16.57 5.23 11.49
CA PHE A 181 -17.35 4.80 10.35
C PHE A 181 -18.06 3.47 10.63
N ALA A 182 -17.35 2.54 11.27
CA ALA A 182 -17.89 1.25 11.66
C ALA A 182 -19.09 1.40 12.62
N ILE A 183 -18.93 2.22 13.66
CA ILE A 183 -20.00 2.54 14.62
C ILE A 183 -21.20 3.19 13.92
N ALA A 184 -20.97 4.15 13.03
CA ALA A 184 -22.04 4.83 12.29
C ALA A 184 -22.88 3.85 11.47
N THR A 185 -22.21 3.00 10.69
CA THR A 185 -22.89 2.00 9.85
C THR A 185 -23.63 0.95 10.68
N TRP A 186 -23.13 0.62 11.88
CA TRP A 186 -23.86 -0.22 12.84
C TRP A 186 -25.12 0.49 13.38
N ILE A 187 -25.01 1.73 13.85
CA ILE A 187 -26.15 2.50 14.37
C ILE A 187 -27.26 2.59 13.34
N ILE A 188 -26.91 2.84 12.07
CA ILE A 188 -27.87 2.88 10.95
C ILE A 188 -28.59 1.54 10.79
N ALA A 189 -27.87 0.42 10.87
CA ALA A 189 -28.48 -0.89 10.78
C ALA A 189 -29.38 -1.20 11.98
N SER A 190 -28.97 -0.79 13.19
CA SER A 190 -29.79 -0.92 14.40
C SER A 190 -31.06 -0.06 14.33
N ALA A 191 -30.98 1.14 13.75
CA ALA A 191 -32.14 2.00 13.54
C ALA A 191 -33.14 1.34 12.59
N LEU A 192 -32.67 0.72 11.49
CA LEU A 192 -33.51 -0.09 10.62
C LEU A 192 -34.14 -1.26 11.37
N ALA A 193 -33.37 -1.97 12.21
CA ALA A 193 -33.89 -3.06 13.02
C ALA A 193 -35.09 -2.62 13.85
N SER A 194 -34.98 -1.48 14.54
CA SER A 194 -36.05 -0.93 15.37
C SER A 194 -37.28 -0.53 14.56
N VAL A 195 -37.11 0.02 13.34
CA VAL A 195 -38.24 0.31 12.45
C VAL A 195 -38.99 -0.97 12.07
N PHE A 196 -38.28 -2.01 11.65
CA PHE A 196 -38.89 -3.29 11.29
C PHE A 196 -39.51 -4.02 12.49
N ASN A 197 -38.94 -3.86 13.68
CA ASN A 197 -39.46 -4.46 14.91
C ASN A 197 -40.83 -3.93 15.32
N GLU A 198 -41.20 -2.74 14.89
CA GLU A 198 -42.51 -2.12 15.18
C GLU A 198 -43.45 -2.14 13.95
N TRP A 199 -42.92 -2.44 12.77
CA TRP A 199 -43.68 -2.36 11.53
C TRP A 199 -44.67 -3.54 11.42
N ARG A 200 -45.93 -3.26 11.71
CA ARG A 200 -47.01 -4.27 11.78
C ARG A 200 -47.22 -5.04 10.48
N VAL A 201 -46.95 -4.43 9.32
CA VAL A 201 -47.09 -5.09 8.00
C VAL A 201 -46.07 -6.21 7.86
N VAL A 202 -44.90 -6.12 8.48
CA VAL A 202 -43.89 -7.18 8.43
C VAL A 202 -43.95 -8.10 9.66
N GLY A 203 -45.10 -8.16 10.32
CA GLY A 203 -45.30 -8.96 11.53
C GLY A 203 -44.59 -8.41 12.78
N ALA A 204 -44.07 -7.17 12.73
CA ALA A 204 -43.33 -6.53 13.81
C ALA A 204 -42.19 -7.44 14.33
N GLY A 205 -41.89 -7.43 15.63
CA GLY A 205 -40.87 -8.30 16.23
C GLY A 205 -41.12 -9.80 16.06
N GLY A 206 -42.34 -10.22 15.71
CA GLY A 206 -42.69 -11.61 15.41
C GLY A 206 -42.24 -12.07 14.01
N GLY A 207 -41.97 -11.13 13.09
CA GLY A 207 -41.47 -11.44 11.77
C GLY A 207 -42.50 -12.00 10.78
N MET A 208 -42.02 -12.52 9.65
CA MET A 208 -42.83 -13.10 8.59
C MET A 208 -42.28 -14.42 8.08
N ASN A 209 -43.17 -15.24 7.52
CA ASN A 209 -42.80 -16.41 6.75
C ASN A 209 -42.56 -16.03 5.28
N ILE A 210 -41.58 -16.71 4.68
CA ILE A 210 -41.24 -16.63 3.26
C ILE A 210 -41.89 -17.81 2.57
N ALA A 211 -42.83 -17.53 1.66
CA ALA A 211 -43.50 -18.55 0.89
C ALA A 211 -42.56 -19.10 -0.19
N SER A 212 -42.05 -20.32 0.02
CA SER A 212 -41.04 -20.95 -0.85
C SER A 212 -41.29 -22.44 -1.03
N ASP A 213 -41.68 -22.86 -2.22
CA ASP A 213 -41.75 -24.28 -2.63
C ASP A 213 -40.42 -24.75 -3.28
N SER A 214 -39.35 -23.98 -3.13
CA SER A 214 -38.09 -24.25 -3.84
C SER A 214 -37.34 -25.45 -3.26
N SER A 215 -36.84 -26.31 -4.14
CA SER A 215 -36.03 -27.47 -3.74
C SER A 215 -34.68 -27.03 -3.16
N ILE A 216 -34.08 -27.90 -2.33
CA ILE A 216 -32.73 -27.68 -1.78
C ILE A 216 -31.70 -27.51 -2.91
N SER A 217 -31.82 -28.31 -3.99
CA SER A 217 -30.94 -28.20 -5.15
C SER A 217 -31.07 -26.84 -5.85
N ALA A 218 -32.27 -26.30 -5.98
CA ALA A 218 -32.47 -24.98 -6.59
C ALA A 218 -31.81 -23.87 -5.76
N ARG A 219 -31.96 -23.91 -4.43
CA ARG A 219 -31.29 -22.97 -3.50
C ARG A 219 -29.76 -23.11 -3.56
N TYR A 220 -29.24 -24.34 -3.63
CA TYR A 220 -27.82 -24.62 -3.82
C TYR A 220 -27.28 -23.98 -5.10
N PHE A 221 -27.94 -24.19 -6.24
CA PHE A 221 -27.51 -23.61 -7.51
C PHE A 221 -27.57 -22.08 -7.49
N ALA A 222 -28.60 -21.50 -6.86
CA ALA A 222 -28.67 -20.05 -6.67
C ALA A 222 -27.47 -19.53 -5.87
N ALA A 223 -27.16 -20.13 -4.72
CA ALA A 223 -26.01 -19.75 -3.89
C ALA A 223 -24.67 -19.91 -4.64
N PHE A 224 -24.51 -21.02 -5.39
CA PHE A 224 -23.32 -21.28 -6.18
C PHE A 224 -23.11 -20.25 -7.30
N VAL A 225 -24.17 -19.95 -8.08
CA VAL A 225 -24.11 -18.93 -9.14
C VAL A 225 -23.81 -17.56 -8.56
N ILE A 226 -24.44 -17.18 -7.43
CA ILE A 226 -24.18 -15.91 -6.76
C ILE A 226 -22.73 -15.81 -6.29
N LEU A 227 -22.15 -16.88 -5.74
CA LEU A 227 -20.73 -16.92 -5.36
C LEU A 227 -19.83 -16.76 -6.57
N VAL A 228 -20.04 -17.53 -7.64
CA VAL A 228 -19.22 -17.48 -8.86
C VAL A 228 -19.26 -16.08 -9.47
N LEU A 229 -20.44 -15.49 -9.62
CA LEU A 229 -20.62 -14.12 -10.14
C LEU A 229 -19.96 -13.08 -9.22
N SER A 230 -20.07 -13.25 -7.91
CA SER A 230 -19.44 -12.38 -6.92
C SER A 230 -17.91 -12.42 -6.99
N SER A 231 -17.33 -13.62 -7.00
CA SER A 231 -15.89 -13.81 -7.13
C SER A 231 -15.38 -13.28 -8.48
N ALA A 232 -16.12 -13.50 -9.56
CA ALA A 232 -15.79 -12.98 -10.89
C ALA A 232 -15.85 -11.44 -10.93
N THR A 233 -16.86 -10.83 -10.30
CA THR A 233 -17.01 -9.38 -10.20
C THR A 233 -15.84 -8.76 -9.42
N VAL A 234 -15.48 -9.35 -8.27
CA VAL A 234 -14.33 -8.91 -7.48
C VAL A 234 -13.04 -9.06 -8.29
N TRP A 235 -12.82 -10.20 -8.95
CA TRP A 235 -11.64 -10.43 -9.79
C TRP A 235 -11.54 -9.40 -10.93
N TRP A 236 -12.65 -9.15 -11.64
CA TRP A 236 -12.71 -8.16 -12.71
C TRP A 236 -12.40 -6.75 -12.21
N LEU A 237 -12.98 -6.37 -11.07
CA LEU A 237 -12.76 -5.06 -10.46
C LEU A 237 -11.29 -4.86 -10.06
N LEU A 238 -10.68 -5.87 -9.42
CA LEU A 238 -9.28 -5.83 -8.98
C LEU A 238 -8.29 -5.82 -10.16
N ASN A 239 -8.68 -6.40 -11.30
CA ASN A 239 -7.88 -6.36 -12.52
C ASN A 239 -8.08 -5.08 -13.36
N SER A 240 -9.02 -4.22 -12.98
CA SER A 240 -9.28 -2.95 -13.65
C SER A 240 -8.45 -1.79 -13.07
N ARG A 241 -8.54 -0.61 -13.70
CA ARG A 241 -7.98 0.64 -13.14
C ARG A 241 -8.53 0.99 -11.75
N TYR A 242 -9.76 0.58 -11.45
CA TYR A 242 -10.37 0.81 -10.14
C TYR A 242 -9.72 -0.04 -9.06
N GLY A 243 -9.23 -1.24 -9.38
CA GLY A 243 -8.46 -2.07 -8.44
C GLY A 243 -7.21 -1.36 -7.91
N LYS A 244 -6.45 -0.70 -8.80
CA LYS A 244 -5.28 0.10 -8.41
C LYS A 244 -5.68 1.32 -7.58
N ALA A 245 -6.78 1.98 -7.95
CA ALA A 245 -7.31 3.12 -7.21
C ALA A 245 -7.77 2.70 -5.80
N LEU A 246 -8.35 1.51 -5.64
CA LEU A 246 -8.74 0.95 -4.34
C LEU A 246 -7.54 0.75 -3.43
N THR A 247 -6.47 0.14 -3.96
CA THR A 247 -5.23 -0.05 -3.20
C THR A 247 -4.63 1.30 -2.79
N ALA A 248 -4.56 2.27 -3.70
CA ALA A 248 -4.05 3.60 -3.39
C ALA A 248 -4.88 4.31 -2.31
N VAL A 249 -6.23 4.25 -2.40
CA VAL A 249 -7.14 4.83 -1.40
C VAL A 249 -7.00 4.15 -0.05
N ARG A 250 -6.79 2.83 -0.03
CA ARG A 250 -6.57 2.07 1.20
C ARG A 250 -5.25 2.41 1.88
N ASP A 251 -4.19 2.59 1.10
CA ASP A 251 -2.84 2.85 1.62
C ASP A 251 -2.72 4.29 2.14
N ASP A 252 -3.13 5.29 1.34
CA ASP A 252 -3.17 6.69 1.74
C ASP A 252 -4.16 7.51 0.88
N GLU A 253 -5.27 7.93 1.51
CA GLU A 253 -6.30 8.77 0.86
C GLU A 253 -5.77 10.13 0.40
N GLU A 254 -4.90 10.78 1.19
CA GLU A 254 -4.38 12.11 0.86
C GLU A 254 -3.41 12.03 -0.33
N ALA A 255 -2.53 11.03 -0.32
CA ALA A 255 -1.65 10.75 -1.45
C ALA A 255 -2.43 10.36 -2.72
N ALA A 256 -3.46 9.52 -2.59
CA ALA A 256 -4.34 9.14 -3.70
C ALA A 256 -5.05 10.36 -4.32
N THR A 257 -5.48 11.32 -3.49
CA THR A 257 -6.08 12.57 -3.95
C THR A 257 -5.08 13.45 -4.69
N ALA A 258 -3.85 13.55 -4.18
CA ALA A 258 -2.79 14.35 -4.80
C ALA A 258 -2.43 13.89 -6.22
N VAL A 259 -2.59 12.60 -6.52
CA VAL A 259 -2.40 12.02 -7.86
C VAL A 259 -3.69 12.01 -8.71
N GLY A 260 -4.77 12.66 -8.25
CA GLY A 260 -6.00 12.87 -9.01
C GLY A 260 -7.06 11.76 -8.92
N ILE A 261 -6.96 10.85 -7.93
CA ILE A 261 -8.00 9.82 -7.70
C ILE A 261 -9.20 10.44 -6.97
N ASP A 262 -10.38 10.35 -7.57
CA ASP A 262 -11.65 10.73 -6.93
C ASP A 262 -12.04 9.68 -5.88
N ILE A 263 -11.65 9.90 -4.62
CA ILE A 263 -11.96 8.99 -3.49
C ILE A 263 -13.46 8.73 -3.41
N ARG A 264 -14.31 9.75 -3.60
CA ARG A 264 -15.76 9.62 -3.49
C ARG A 264 -16.27 8.57 -4.46
N ARG A 265 -15.90 8.67 -5.74
CA ARG A 265 -16.32 7.69 -6.76
C ARG A 265 -15.85 6.28 -6.42
N VAL A 266 -14.61 6.12 -5.92
CA VAL A 266 -14.06 4.82 -5.55
C VAL A 266 -14.82 4.20 -4.39
N LYS A 267 -15.03 4.94 -3.29
CA LYS A 267 -15.77 4.46 -2.11
C LYS A 267 -17.23 4.17 -2.42
N THR A 268 -17.92 5.06 -3.14
CA THR A 268 -19.31 4.84 -3.56
C THR A 268 -19.46 3.60 -4.45
N LEU A 269 -18.53 3.37 -5.39
CA LEU A 269 -18.55 2.21 -6.26
C LEU A 269 -18.39 0.90 -5.48
N VAL A 270 -17.51 0.86 -4.48
CA VAL A 270 -17.34 -0.33 -3.61
C VAL A 270 -18.62 -0.62 -2.84
N PHE A 271 -19.25 0.41 -2.28
CA PHE A 271 -20.54 0.29 -1.59
C PHE A 271 -21.62 -0.28 -2.52
N LEU A 272 -21.72 0.28 -3.72
CA LEU A 272 -22.72 -0.12 -4.72
C LEU A 272 -22.52 -1.54 -5.23
N ILE A 273 -21.31 -2.10 -5.16
CA ILE A 273 -21.02 -3.48 -5.51
C ILE A 273 -21.22 -4.41 -4.31
N SER A 274 -20.74 -4.01 -3.13
CA SER A 274 -20.81 -4.83 -1.91
C SER A 274 -22.25 -5.03 -1.43
N ALA A 275 -23.11 -4.01 -1.50
CA ALA A 275 -24.47 -4.12 -0.96
C ALA A 275 -25.35 -5.15 -1.70
N PRO A 276 -25.41 -5.16 -3.05
CA PRO A 276 -26.08 -6.21 -3.82
C PRO A 276 -25.54 -7.61 -3.52
N MET A 277 -24.22 -7.78 -3.42
CA MET A 277 -23.60 -9.07 -3.11
C MET A 277 -24.06 -9.60 -1.76
N SER A 278 -24.06 -8.74 -0.74
CA SER A 278 -24.56 -9.10 0.59
C SER A 278 -26.04 -9.43 0.58
N ALA A 279 -26.84 -8.64 -0.15
CA ALA A 279 -28.27 -8.86 -0.27
C ALA A 279 -28.61 -10.17 -0.99
N LEU A 280 -27.95 -10.49 -2.09
CA LEU A 280 -28.17 -11.74 -2.83
C LEU A 280 -27.86 -12.97 -1.96
N ALA A 281 -26.74 -12.95 -1.22
CA ALA A 281 -26.39 -14.03 -0.30
C ALA A 281 -27.40 -14.18 0.84
N ALA A 282 -27.77 -13.07 1.48
CA ALA A 282 -28.75 -13.04 2.57
C ALA A 282 -30.15 -13.47 2.11
N GLY A 283 -30.54 -13.13 0.88
CA GLY A 283 -31.82 -13.53 0.31
C GLY A 283 -31.92 -15.05 0.21
N VAL A 284 -30.88 -15.71 -0.32
CA VAL A 284 -30.84 -17.19 -0.37
C VAL A 284 -30.82 -17.80 1.03
N TYR A 285 -30.10 -17.19 1.98
CA TYR A 285 -30.13 -17.63 3.38
C TYR A 285 -31.54 -17.62 3.97
N TYR A 286 -32.30 -16.54 3.79
CA TYR A 286 -33.66 -16.45 4.35
C TYR A 286 -34.70 -17.29 3.58
N ILE A 287 -34.50 -17.54 2.28
CA ILE A 287 -35.30 -18.53 1.54
C ILE A 287 -35.13 -19.92 2.17
N ASP A 288 -33.93 -20.26 2.64
CA ASP A 288 -33.66 -21.51 3.35
C ASP A 288 -34.17 -21.51 4.80
N ALA A 289 -34.06 -20.38 5.50
CA ALA A 289 -34.53 -20.23 6.87
C ALA A 289 -36.07 -20.24 7.00
N VAL A 290 -36.80 -19.96 5.91
CA VAL A 290 -38.27 -19.93 5.78
C VAL A 290 -38.97 -18.84 6.61
N THR A 291 -38.40 -18.40 7.72
CA THR A 291 -38.92 -17.33 8.56
C THR A 291 -37.85 -16.27 8.77
N ILE A 292 -38.26 -15.01 8.78
CA ILE A 292 -37.40 -13.87 9.09
C ILE A 292 -37.99 -13.06 10.23
N THR A 293 -37.16 -12.74 11.22
CA THR A 293 -37.52 -11.83 12.33
C THR A 293 -36.58 -10.63 12.36
N PRO A 294 -37.07 -9.42 12.71
CA PRO A 294 -36.22 -8.22 12.77
C PRO A 294 -35.01 -8.35 13.71
N PRO A 295 -35.13 -8.93 14.92
CA PRO A 295 -33.99 -9.08 15.83
C PRO A 295 -32.86 -9.96 15.28
N ASP A 296 -33.17 -10.96 14.45
CA ASP A 296 -32.16 -11.83 13.82
C ASP A 296 -31.55 -11.19 12.57
N ALA A 297 -32.41 -10.62 11.70
CA ALA A 297 -32.00 -10.15 10.39
C ALA A 297 -31.10 -8.91 10.41
N PHE A 298 -31.28 -8.05 11.41
CA PHE A 298 -30.47 -6.85 11.59
C PHE A 298 -29.44 -6.99 12.73
N HIS A 299 -29.18 -8.21 13.21
CA HIS A 299 -28.27 -8.45 14.32
C HIS A 299 -26.80 -8.20 13.96
N ILE A 300 -26.01 -7.68 14.90
CA ILE A 300 -24.58 -7.42 14.70
C ILE A 300 -23.74 -8.68 14.45
N ARG A 301 -24.28 -9.86 14.77
CA ARG A 301 -23.62 -11.16 14.53
C ARG A 301 -23.22 -11.34 13.06
N TRP A 302 -24.02 -10.83 12.12
CA TRP A 302 -23.71 -10.91 10.69
C TRP A 302 -22.38 -10.23 10.37
N SER A 303 -22.17 -9.03 10.90
CA SER A 303 -20.91 -8.31 10.75
C SER A 303 -19.76 -9.07 11.42
N ALA A 304 -19.97 -9.62 12.61
CA ALA A 304 -18.95 -10.43 13.31
C ALA A 304 -18.54 -11.68 12.53
N TYR A 305 -19.49 -12.41 11.94
CA TYR A 305 -19.23 -13.61 11.13
C TYR A 305 -18.40 -13.28 9.91
N VAL A 306 -18.76 -12.21 9.22
CA VAL A 306 -18.06 -11.80 8.00
C VAL A 306 -16.65 -11.28 8.32
N VAL A 307 -16.48 -10.56 9.42
CA VAL A 307 -15.14 -10.17 9.93
C VAL A 307 -14.30 -11.41 10.20
N PHE A 308 -14.84 -12.40 10.93
CA PHE A 308 -14.14 -13.66 11.19
C PHE A 308 -13.72 -14.34 9.89
N ILE A 309 -14.65 -14.52 8.95
CA ILE A 309 -14.40 -15.17 7.65
C ILE A 309 -13.26 -14.49 6.91
N VAL A 310 -13.31 -13.16 6.79
CA VAL A 310 -12.32 -12.42 5.98
C VAL A 310 -10.96 -12.38 6.65
N VAL A 311 -10.92 -12.13 7.97
CA VAL A 311 -9.66 -12.14 8.74
C VAL A 311 -9.04 -13.53 8.72
N ALA A 312 -9.84 -14.57 8.97
CA ALA A 312 -9.36 -15.94 9.05
C ALA A 312 -8.87 -16.49 7.71
N GLY A 313 -9.59 -16.19 6.64
CA GLY A 313 -9.18 -16.56 5.30
C GLY A 313 -7.94 -15.80 4.82
N GLY A 314 -7.80 -14.54 5.22
CA GLY A 314 -6.74 -13.63 4.80
C GLY A 314 -7.32 -12.37 4.16
N MET A 315 -7.33 -11.29 4.93
CA MET A 315 -7.92 -10.01 4.53
C MET A 315 -7.22 -9.42 3.31
N GLY A 316 -8.00 -8.85 2.39
CA GLY A 316 -7.50 -8.25 1.15
C GLY A 316 -7.14 -9.29 0.08
N THR A 317 -7.48 -10.57 0.26
CA THR A 317 -7.21 -11.63 -0.72
C THR A 317 -8.46 -12.07 -1.47
N LEU A 318 -8.33 -12.50 -2.73
CA LEU A 318 -9.47 -13.03 -3.49
C LEU A 318 -9.97 -14.37 -2.92
N TRP A 319 -9.05 -15.26 -2.53
CA TRP A 319 -9.38 -16.60 -2.03
C TRP A 319 -9.74 -16.63 -0.55
N GLY A 320 -9.37 -15.60 0.21
CA GLY A 320 -9.59 -15.49 1.65
C GLY A 320 -11.05 -15.73 2.04
N PRO A 321 -12.05 -15.00 1.50
CA PRO A 321 -13.46 -15.22 1.83
C PRO A 321 -13.94 -16.66 1.66
N ILE A 322 -13.45 -17.39 0.65
CA ILE A 322 -13.85 -18.78 0.38
C ILE A 322 -13.26 -19.72 1.44
N ILE A 323 -11.96 -19.60 1.71
CA ILE A 323 -11.27 -20.41 2.72
C ILE A 323 -11.79 -20.09 4.12
N GLY A 324 -12.02 -18.81 4.39
CA GLY A 324 -12.59 -18.32 5.64
C GLY A 324 -14.01 -18.82 5.88
N ALA A 325 -14.85 -18.90 4.84
CA ALA A 325 -16.19 -19.45 4.96
C ALA A 325 -16.18 -20.95 5.22
N LEU A 326 -15.28 -21.70 4.57
CA LEU A 326 -15.04 -23.11 4.89
C LEU A 326 -14.64 -23.31 6.36
N LEU A 327 -13.71 -22.48 6.84
CA LEU A 327 -13.27 -22.54 8.23
C LEU A 327 -14.39 -22.13 9.20
N PHE A 328 -15.14 -21.09 8.88
CA PHE A 328 -16.29 -20.64 9.67
C PHE A 328 -17.34 -21.75 9.81
N VAL A 329 -17.73 -22.39 8.70
CA VAL A 329 -18.68 -23.50 8.72
C VAL A 329 -18.10 -24.69 9.49
N PHE A 330 -16.80 -24.97 9.36
CA PHE A 330 -16.14 -26.01 10.17
C PHE A 330 -16.21 -25.70 11.67
N VAL A 331 -15.89 -24.46 12.08
CA VAL A 331 -15.96 -24.03 13.49
C VAL A 331 -17.39 -24.11 14.01
N GLN A 332 -18.36 -23.55 13.27
CA GLN A 332 -19.77 -23.59 13.64
C GLN A 332 -20.31 -25.02 13.72
N ARG A 333 -19.90 -25.92 12.82
CA ARG A 333 -20.45 -27.27 12.81
C ARG A 333 -19.80 -28.20 13.83
N PHE A 334 -18.49 -28.13 13.97
CA PHE A 334 -17.73 -29.09 14.78
C PHE A 334 -17.34 -28.52 16.14
N LEU A 335 -16.70 -27.35 16.19
CA LEU A 335 -16.22 -26.78 17.46
C LEU A 335 -17.38 -26.35 18.36
N VAL A 336 -18.34 -25.59 17.83
CA VAL A 336 -19.56 -25.21 18.57
C VAL A 336 -20.40 -26.45 18.89
N GLY A 337 -20.48 -27.42 17.97
CA GLY A 337 -21.23 -28.67 18.17
C GLY A 337 -20.70 -29.53 19.32
N ILE A 338 -19.38 -29.52 19.56
CA ILE A 338 -18.73 -30.29 20.63
C ILE A 338 -18.66 -29.50 21.94
N TRP A 339 -18.27 -28.22 21.89
CA TRP A 339 -17.95 -27.41 23.08
C TRP A 339 -19.16 -26.59 23.58
N GLY A 340 -20.23 -26.48 22.79
CA GLY A 340 -21.34 -25.58 23.07
C GLY A 340 -20.95 -24.10 22.94
N GLY A 341 -21.70 -23.22 23.60
CA GLY A 341 -21.33 -21.80 23.75
C GLY A 341 -21.59 -20.88 22.55
N GLY A 342 -21.99 -21.40 21.38
CA GLY A 342 -22.43 -20.61 20.23
C GLY A 342 -21.43 -19.54 19.79
N ASP A 343 -21.83 -18.27 19.89
CA ASP A 343 -21.00 -17.12 19.49
C ASP A 343 -19.77 -16.93 20.37
N LEU A 344 -19.78 -17.39 21.63
CA LEU A 344 -18.61 -17.31 22.52
C LEU A 344 -17.46 -18.17 21.98
N THR A 345 -17.76 -19.39 21.57
CA THR A 345 -16.78 -20.34 20.99
C THR A 345 -16.20 -19.80 19.69
N LEU A 346 -17.05 -19.18 18.85
CA LEU A 346 -16.58 -18.50 17.64
C LEU A 346 -15.67 -17.30 17.98
N GLY A 347 -16.01 -16.51 19.00
CA GLY A 347 -15.19 -15.39 19.46
C GLY A 347 -13.81 -15.82 19.97
N ILE A 348 -13.75 -16.90 20.76
CA ILE A 348 -12.47 -17.48 21.22
C ILE A 348 -11.65 -17.98 20.03
N ALA A 349 -12.27 -18.71 19.10
CA ALA A 349 -11.60 -19.17 17.89
C ALA A 349 -11.07 -18.00 17.05
N ALA A 350 -11.82 -16.90 16.95
CA ALA A 350 -11.39 -15.67 16.29
C ALA A 350 -10.13 -15.08 16.93
N VAL A 351 -10.12 -14.94 18.25
CA VAL A 351 -8.97 -14.40 18.99
C VAL A 351 -7.74 -15.27 18.81
N LEU A 352 -7.88 -16.59 18.98
CA LEU A 352 -6.77 -17.53 18.77
C LEU A 352 -6.24 -17.44 17.34
N LEU A 353 -7.11 -17.38 16.35
CA LEU A 353 -6.70 -17.28 14.96
C LEU A 353 -5.97 -15.96 14.68
N ILE A 354 -6.45 -14.84 15.23
CA ILE A 354 -5.76 -13.54 15.09
C ILE A 354 -4.38 -13.57 15.76
N LEU A 355 -4.25 -14.23 16.91
CA LEU A 355 -2.97 -14.33 17.65
C LEU A 355 -1.95 -15.22 16.94
N PHE A 356 -2.39 -16.37 16.39
CA PHE A 356 -1.48 -17.35 15.79
C PHE A 356 -1.34 -17.23 14.26
N LEU A 357 -2.36 -16.74 13.56
CA LEU A 357 -2.39 -16.52 12.11
C LEU A 357 -2.83 -15.07 11.80
N PRO A 358 -2.01 -14.05 12.10
CA PRO A 358 -2.37 -12.63 11.93
C PRO A 358 -2.63 -12.22 10.47
N ARG A 359 -2.10 -12.97 9.49
CA ARG A 359 -2.34 -12.79 8.05
C ARG A 359 -3.40 -13.74 7.48
N GLY A 360 -4.07 -14.51 8.34
CA GLY A 360 -4.99 -15.57 7.94
C GLY A 360 -4.30 -16.74 7.23
N VAL A 361 -5.10 -17.72 6.79
CA VAL A 361 -4.61 -18.93 6.12
C VAL A 361 -3.86 -18.61 4.83
N MET A 362 -4.32 -17.63 4.06
CA MET A 362 -3.64 -17.23 2.82
C MET A 362 -2.25 -16.64 3.07
N GLY A 363 -2.05 -15.93 4.18
CA GLY A 363 -0.72 -15.45 4.57
C GLY A 363 0.25 -16.60 4.88
N LEU A 364 -0.22 -17.64 5.57
CA LEU A 364 0.58 -18.82 5.84
C LEU A 364 0.96 -19.55 4.54
N VAL A 365 0.04 -19.66 3.58
CA VAL A 365 0.33 -20.27 2.27
C VAL A 365 1.40 -19.48 1.52
N ASP A 366 1.38 -18.14 1.60
CA ASP A 366 2.41 -17.29 1.01
C ASP A 366 3.75 -17.46 1.72
N ASP A 367 3.77 -17.49 3.04
CA ASP A 367 4.99 -17.65 3.84
C ASP A 367 5.62 -19.03 3.61
N LEU A 368 4.82 -20.10 3.51
CA LEU A 368 5.30 -21.46 3.16
C LEU A 368 5.86 -21.55 1.74
N ARG A 369 5.30 -20.81 0.79
CA ARG A 369 5.86 -20.70 -0.58
C ARG A 369 7.17 -19.94 -0.59
N ARG A 370 7.29 -18.91 0.27
CA ARG A 370 8.52 -18.12 0.41
C ARG A 370 9.63 -18.88 1.12
N ASN A 371 9.32 -19.78 2.05
CA ASN A 371 10.30 -20.60 2.78
C ASN A 371 11.08 -21.62 1.91
N GLY A 372 10.81 -21.71 0.60
CA GLY A 372 11.72 -22.31 -0.37
C GLY A 372 12.91 -21.41 -0.77
N ARG A 373 12.96 -20.16 -0.29
CA ARG A 373 14.06 -19.21 -0.48
C ARG A 373 14.88 -19.11 0.79
N LEU A 374 16.22 -19.11 0.62
CA LEU A 374 17.24 -19.17 1.67
C LEU A 374 16.99 -18.16 2.81
N PRO A 375 17.42 -18.47 4.05
CA PRO A 375 17.23 -17.60 5.20
C PRO A 375 17.79 -16.20 4.94
N ILE A 376 16.99 -15.20 5.30
CA ILE A 376 17.33 -13.77 5.30
C ILE A 376 18.59 -13.58 6.16
N PRO A 377 19.72 -13.10 5.62
CA PRO A 377 20.85 -12.70 6.42
C PRO A 377 20.41 -11.55 7.35
N LYS A 378 20.68 -11.68 8.65
CA LYS A 378 20.52 -10.54 9.58
C LYS A 378 21.32 -9.35 9.04
N ALA A 379 20.73 -8.15 9.15
CA ALA A 379 21.30 -6.88 8.72
C ALA A 379 22.82 -6.85 8.96
N ALA A 380 23.60 -6.52 7.92
CA ALA A 380 25.02 -6.27 8.08
C ALA A 380 25.16 -5.10 9.06
N ASP A 381 25.69 -5.37 10.25
CA ASP A 381 26.03 -4.32 11.21
C ASP A 381 26.95 -3.31 10.50
N PHE A 382 26.79 -2.01 10.77
CA PHE A 382 27.70 -0.98 10.27
C PHE A 382 29.15 -1.34 10.58
N THR A 383 29.39 -2.02 11.72
CA THR A 383 30.69 -2.59 12.10
C THR A 383 31.18 -3.67 11.12
N THR A 384 30.29 -4.50 10.57
CA THR A 384 30.62 -5.55 9.59
C THR A 384 30.96 -4.96 8.23
N VAL A 385 30.16 -3.99 7.75
CA VAL A 385 30.45 -3.24 6.53
C VAL A 385 31.75 -2.45 6.69
N ARG A 386 31.94 -1.79 7.84
CA ARG A 386 33.17 -1.09 8.20
C ARG A 386 34.38 -2.02 8.26
N THR A 387 34.28 -3.21 8.87
CA THR A 387 35.36 -4.20 8.89
C THR A 387 35.70 -4.69 7.49
N PHE A 388 34.70 -4.86 6.62
CA PHE A 388 34.90 -5.20 5.22
C PHE A 388 35.56 -4.05 4.43
N LEU A 389 35.17 -2.80 4.69
CA LEU A 389 35.72 -1.59 4.05
C LEU A 389 37.11 -1.19 4.60
N GLU A 390 37.40 -1.53 5.85
CA GLU A 390 38.68 -1.31 6.56
C GLU A 390 39.66 -2.47 6.40
N ALA A 391 39.21 -3.62 5.87
CA ALA A 391 40.09 -4.72 5.50
C ALA A 391 41.15 -4.19 4.50
N PRO A 392 42.45 -4.52 4.69
CA PRO A 392 43.50 -4.06 3.80
C PRO A 392 43.14 -4.43 2.36
N ALA A 393 43.14 -3.41 1.49
CA ALA A 393 42.58 -3.42 0.13
C ALA A 393 42.64 -4.80 -0.54
N LEU A 394 41.50 -5.23 -1.09
CA LEU A 394 41.38 -6.30 -2.08
C LEU A 394 42.21 -5.95 -3.33
N GLY A 395 43.53 -6.06 -3.23
CA GLY A 395 44.51 -5.65 -4.22
C GLY A 395 44.51 -4.14 -4.46
N LYS A 396 45.56 -3.42 -4.03
CA LYS A 396 45.80 -2.08 -4.57
C LYS A 396 45.89 -2.20 -6.09
N SER A 397 45.02 -1.52 -6.85
CA SER A 397 45.27 -1.33 -8.27
C SER A 397 46.62 -0.61 -8.40
N ALA A 398 47.56 -1.21 -9.12
CA ALA A 398 48.97 -0.80 -9.20
C ALA A 398 49.19 0.50 -10.01
N GLU A 399 48.14 1.27 -10.27
CA GLU A 399 48.20 2.51 -11.04
C GLU A 399 48.50 3.71 -10.14
N ALA A 400 49.33 4.63 -10.64
CA ALA A 400 49.71 5.83 -9.91
C ALA A 400 48.48 6.66 -9.53
N THR A 401 48.34 6.99 -8.25
CA THR A 401 47.28 7.89 -7.77
C THR A 401 47.40 9.23 -8.51
N PRO A 402 46.31 9.75 -9.11
CA PRO A 402 46.33 11.04 -9.79
C PRO A 402 46.82 12.16 -8.87
N SER A 403 47.53 13.14 -9.42
CA SER A 403 47.82 14.38 -8.68
C SER A 403 46.52 15.18 -8.55
N TYR A 404 46.10 15.47 -7.32
CA TYR A 404 44.89 16.27 -7.07
C TYR A 404 45.24 17.76 -6.90
N PRO A 405 44.37 18.68 -7.38
CA PRO A 405 44.52 20.11 -7.16
C PRO A 405 44.64 20.47 -5.68
N SER A 406 45.50 21.43 -5.36
CA SER A 406 45.72 21.90 -3.98
C SER A 406 44.97 23.20 -3.64
N ARG A 407 44.39 23.88 -4.64
CA ARG A 407 43.69 25.15 -4.48
C ARG A 407 42.18 24.94 -4.20
N PRO A 408 41.50 25.92 -3.58
CA PRO A 408 40.05 25.92 -3.45
C PRO A 408 39.34 25.72 -4.81
N GLY A 409 38.22 25.00 -4.79
CA GLY A 409 37.51 24.53 -5.99
C GLY A 409 37.38 23.02 -6.04
N VAL A 410 37.05 22.47 -7.21
CA VAL A 410 36.93 21.00 -7.38
C VAL A 410 38.30 20.37 -7.28
N VAL A 411 38.49 19.48 -6.30
CA VAL A 411 39.73 18.70 -6.12
C VAL A 411 39.57 17.25 -6.60
N SER A 412 38.35 16.72 -6.58
CA SER A 412 38.03 15.38 -7.08
C SER A 412 36.55 15.32 -7.46
N ALA A 413 36.20 14.40 -8.35
CA ALA A 413 34.82 14.23 -8.77
C ALA A 413 34.51 12.77 -9.08
N PHE A 414 33.34 12.30 -8.66
CA PHE A 414 32.95 10.91 -8.75
C PHE A 414 31.48 10.76 -9.16
N LEU A 415 31.16 9.64 -9.82
CA LEU A 415 29.81 9.16 -10.03
C LEU A 415 29.70 7.76 -9.43
N VAL A 416 28.69 7.54 -8.60
CA VAL A 416 28.50 6.27 -7.87
C VAL A 416 27.04 5.81 -7.92
N PRO A 417 26.78 4.49 -7.80
CA PRO A 417 25.42 3.95 -7.78
C PRO A 417 24.60 4.43 -6.57
N SER A 418 23.31 4.62 -6.76
CA SER A 418 22.32 4.97 -5.72
C SER A 418 21.75 3.75 -4.98
N SER A 419 21.85 2.55 -5.55
CA SER A 419 21.27 1.37 -4.93
C SER A 419 22.02 0.99 -3.65
N PRO A 420 21.31 0.69 -2.54
CA PRO A 420 21.94 0.28 -1.29
C PRO A 420 22.37 -1.19 -1.30
N LEU A 421 22.01 -1.98 -2.33
CA LEU A 421 22.26 -3.42 -2.35
C LEU A 421 23.73 -3.81 -2.18
N PRO A 422 24.71 -3.20 -2.89
CA PRO A 422 26.13 -3.47 -2.64
C PRO A 422 26.57 -3.17 -1.21
N TYR A 423 25.93 -2.20 -0.55
CA TYR A 423 26.21 -1.82 0.84
C TYR A 423 25.62 -2.84 1.83
N LEU A 424 24.39 -3.31 1.56
CA LEU A 424 23.67 -4.25 2.41
C LEU A 424 24.22 -5.68 2.31
N MET A 425 24.73 -6.09 1.14
CA MET A 425 25.32 -7.42 0.93
C MET A 425 26.72 -7.34 0.31
N PRO A 426 27.74 -6.89 1.07
CA PRO A 426 29.09 -6.68 0.54
C PRO A 426 29.80 -7.97 0.12
N ALA A 427 29.33 -9.13 0.59
CA ALA A 427 29.88 -10.44 0.21
C ALA A 427 29.30 -11.00 -1.11
N ASN A 428 28.34 -10.31 -1.76
CA ASN A 428 27.72 -10.83 -2.98
C ASN A 428 28.75 -10.87 -4.13
N PRO A 429 28.99 -12.04 -4.77
CA PRO A 429 29.96 -12.17 -5.86
C PRO A 429 29.62 -11.29 -7.07
N ALA A 430 28.35 -11.11 -7.41
CA ALA A 430 27.91 -10.33 -8.57
C ALA A 430 28.28 -8.83 -8.47
N TRP A 431 28.46 -8.33 -7.24
CA TRP A 431 28.67 -6.90 -6.96
C TRP A 431 30.11 -6.56 -6.55
N GLN A 432 31.01 -7.55 -6.52
CA GLN A 432 32.40 -7.36 -6.09
C GLN A 432 33.14 -6.30 -6.91
N ALA A 433 32.86 -6.20 -8.21
CA ALA A 433 33.47 -5.18 -9.06
C ALA A 433 33.09 -3.76 -8.62
N LEU A 434 31.82 -3.53 -8.28
CA LEU A 434 31.33 -2.25 -7.79
C LEU A 434 31.89 -1.92 -6.40
N ILE A 435 31.91 -2.91 -5.53
CA ILE A 435 32.41 -2.77 -4.16
C ILE A 435 33.90 -2.42 -4.14
N ARG A 436 34.73 -3.07 -4.98
CA ARG A 436 36.13 -2.68 -5.16
C ARG A 436 36.24 -1.27 -5.75
N GLY A 437 35.40 -0.94 -6.72
CA GLY A 437 35.33 0.42 -7.28
C GLY A 437 35.05 1.48 -6.21
N PHE A 438 34.12 1.22 -5.28
CA PHE A 438 33.86 2.10 -4.12
C PHE A 438 35.07 2.21 -3.20
N ALA A 439 35.79 1.11 -2.95
CA ALA A 439 37.02 1.14 -2.14
C ALA A 439 38.11 2.00 -2.79
N ASP A 440 38.32 1.86 -4.10
CA ASP A 440 39.27 2.69 -4.86
C ASP A 440 38.84 4.16 -4.88
N ALA A 441 37.54 4.43 -5.04
CA ALA A 441 36.98 5.79 -5.00
C ALA A 441 37.17 6.45 -3.61
N ARG A 442 37.05 5.67 -2.52
CA ARG A 442 37.34 6.15 -1.17
C ARG A 442 38.80 6.57 -1.02
N VAL A 443 39.74 5.74 -1.49
CA VAL A 443 41.18 6.07 -1.45
C VAL A 443 41.46 7.35 -2.23
N ALA A 444 40.88 7.51 -3.42
CA ALA A 444 40.98 8.72 -4.22
C ALA A 444 40.40 9.96 -3.50
N LEU A 445 39.22 9.82 -2.89
CA LEU A 445 38.59 10.89 -2.11
C LEU A 445 39.48 11.33 -0.95
N GLU A 446 39.97 10.39 -0.15
CA GLU A 446 40.86 10.64 0.99
C GLU A 446 42.17 11.32 0.54
N ALA A 447 42.75 10.88 -0.58
CA ALA A 447 43.96 11.46 -1.16
C ALA A 447 43.75 12.91 -1.65
N SER A 448 42.56 13.23 -2.18
CA SER A 448 42.22 14.59 -2.62
C SER A 448 41.98 15.59 -1.46
N ARG A 449 41.83 15.08 -0.23
CA ARG A 449 41.67 15.87 1.02
C ARG A 449 40.63 17.00 0.91
N PRO A 450 39.38 16.74 0.52
CA PRO A 450 38.36 17.78 0.40
C PRO A 450 37.97 18.36 1.77
N ASP A 451 37.62 19.64 1.81
CA ASP A 451 37.04 20.29 2.98
C ASP A 451 35.53 20.01 3.09
N THR A 452 34.86 19.75 1.96
CA THR A 452 33.43 19.42 1.89
C THR A 452 33.12 18.55 0.67
N ILE A 453 32.04 17.77 0.72
CA ILE A 453 31.57 16.94 -0.40
C ILE A 453 30.27 17.52 -0.96
N LEU A 454 30.29 17.95 -2.22
CA LEU A 454 29.12 18.46 -2.94
C LEU A 454 28.35 17.31 -3.59
N MET A 455 27.32 16.83 -2.90
CA MET A 455 26.58 15.61 -3.25
C MET A 455 25.20 15.90 -3.84
N TYR A 456 24.89 15.24 -4.94
CA TYR A 456 23.54 15.19 -5.53
C TYR A 456 23.07 13.75 -5.60
N SER A 457 21.91 13.45 -5.03
CA SER A 457 21.30 12.12 -5.12
C SER A 457 20.06 12.13 -6.00
N SER A 458 20.04 11.24 -7.01
CA SER A 458 18.86 10.99 -7.83
C SER A 458 17.70 10.37 -7.06
N SER A 459 17.97 9.74 -5.92
CA SER A 459 16.96 9.13 -5.06
C SER A 459 16.33 10.11 -4.07
N TRP A 460 16.92 11.30 -3.85
CA TRP A 460 16.30 12.35 -3.04
C TRP A 460 15.36 13.24 -3.88
N MET A 461 14.14 12.79 -4.15
CA MET A 461 13.22 13.50 -5.06
C MET A 461 12.55 14.74 -4.46
N ALA A 462 12.36 15.77 -5.29
CA ALA A 462 11.61 16.99 -4.95
C ALA A 462 10.73 17.48 -6.10
N VAL A 463 9.63 18.17 -5.76
CA VAL A 463 8.59 18.58 -6.74
C VAL A 463 8.25 20.07 -6.72
N LEU A 464 8.80 20.84 -5.78
CA LEU A 464 8.56 22.29 -5.67
C LEU A 464 9.88 23.02 -5.93
N ASP A 465 10.39 23.70 -4.92
CA ASP A 465 11.72 24.32 -4.95
C ASP A 465 12.82 23.27 -4.78
N GLN A 466 14.02 23.62 -5.25
CA GLN A 466 15.23 22.82 -5.11
C GLN A 466 15.65 22.69 -3.63
N PRO A 467 15.63 21.48 -3.04
CA PRO A 467 15.99 21.33 -1.64
C PRO A 467 17.51 21.21 -1.47
N PHE A 468 17.98 21.79 -0.37
CA PHE A 468 19.31 21.56 0.18
C PHE A 468 19.20 21.23 1.67
N GLN A 469 19.94 20.22 2.13
CA GLN A 469 19.94 19.83 3.54
C GLN A 469 20.70 20.88 4.36
N MET A 470 20.12 21.34 5.46
CA MET A 470 20.66 22.41 6.31
C MET A 470 20.84 22.02 7.77
N ARG A 471 20.36 20.83 8.18
CA ARG A 471 20.56 20.34 9.53
C ARG A 471 22.03 20.00 9.76
N GLU A 472 22.62 20.54 10.84
CA GLU A 472 24.06 20.41 11.13
C GLU A 472 24.55 18.97 11.21
N ARG A 473 23.77 18.11 11.88
CA ARG A 473 24.05 16.69 12.03
C ARG A 473 22.76 15.87 11.91
N LEU A 474 22.77 14.85 11.07
CA LEU A 474 21.66 13.91 10.89
C LEU A 474 22.13 12.52 11.29
N VAL A 475 21.51 11.97 12.34
CA VAL A 475 21.79 10.62 12.82
C VAL A 475 20.50 9.83 12.76
N GLY A 476 20.56 8.62 12.22
CA GLY A 476 19.39 7.77 12.13
C GLY A 476 19.66 6.39 11.56
N VAL A 477 18.57 5.66 11.41
CA VAL A 477 18.51 4.36 10.76
C VAL A 477 17.44 4.45 9.68
N HIS A 478 17.81 4.12 8.44
CA HIS A 478 16.91 4.09 7.30
C HIS A 478 16.69 2.65 6.85
N ILE A 479 15.47 2.34 6.41
CA ILE A 479 15.15 1.04 5.82
C ILE A 479 14.66 1.34 4.41
N ASP A 480 15.35 0.79 3.41
CA ASP A 480 14.98 0.99 2.02
C ASP A 480 13.61 0.34 1.74
N GLU A 481 12.72 1.06 1.06
CA GLU A 481 11.36 0.60 0.77
C GLU A 481 11.31 -0.66 -0.10
N ASN A 482 12.28 -0.82 -1.01
CA ASN A 482 12.40 -1.98 -1.91
C ASN A 482 13.26 -3.09 -1.29
N TRP A 483 14.32 -2.73 -0.57
CA TRP A 483 15.35 -3.65 -0.09
C TRP A 483 15.33 -3.91 1.43
N HIS A 484 14.21 -3.61 2.10
CA HIS A 484 14.00 -3.77 3.54
C HIS A 484 14.35 -5.17 4.09
N GLU A 485 14.23 -6.21 3.27
CA GLU A 485 14.55 -7.58 3.66
C GLU A 485 16.06 -7.82 3.82
N TYR A 486 16.92 -6.96 3.31
CA TYR A 486 18.39 -7.15 3.31
C TYR A 486 19.11 -6.38 4.42
N GLY A 487 18.39 -5.55 5.20
CA GLY A 487 18.91 -4.92 6.40
C GLY A 487 18.55 -3.45 6.53
N GLU A 488 19.28 -2.80 7.43
CA GLU A 488 19.08 -1.41 7.82
C GLU A 488 20.31 -0.58 7.45
N LEU A 489 20.09 0.69 7.12
CA LEU A 489 21.09 1.65 6.70
C LEU A 489 21.27 2.70 7.80
N SER A 490 22.21 2.46 8.71
CA SER A 490 22.59 3.42 9.76
C SER A 490 23.45 4.54 9.18
N TYR A 491 23.19 5.79 9.59
CA TYR A 491 23.92 6.97 9.11
C TYR A 491 24.19 8.01 10.19
N ASP A 492 25.32 8.71 10.04
CA ASP A 492 25.71 9.91 10.77
C ASP A 492 26.33 10.91 9.78
N LEU A 493 25.51 11.86 9.32
CA LEU A 493 25.87 12.83 8.30
C LEU A 493 26.08 14.20 8.93
N ARG A 494 27.08 14.94 8.44
CA ARG A 494 27.35 16.33 8.82
C ARG A 494 27.19 17.24 7.62
N ILE A 495 26.72 18.45 7.83
CA ILE A 495 26.43 19.40 6.75
C ILE A 495 27.27 20.67 6.86
N ASP A 496 27.86 21.10 5.75
CA ASP A 496 28.51 22.41 5.63
C ASP A 496 27.43 23.48 5.48
N ARG A 497 26.91 23.94 6.63
CA ARG A 497 25.81 24.92 6.67
C ARG A 497 26.18 26.27 6.08
N GLU A 498 27.45 26.68 6.18
CA GLU A 498 27.88 27.98 5.69
C GLU A 498 27.83 28.00 4.17
N ALA A 499 28.49 27.03 3.53
CA ALA A 499 28.47 26.90 2.08
C ALA A 499 27.05 26.62 1.57
N THR A 500 26.31 25.72 2.21
CA THR A 500 24.96 25.37 1.78
C THR A 500 24.01 26.57 1.84
N ARG A 501 24.06 27.39 2.91
CA ARG A 501 23.24 28.60 3.02
C ARG A 501 23.58 29.61 1.93
N ALA A 502 24.87 29.83 1.65
CA ALA A 502 25.30 30.74 0.60
C ALA A 502 24.83 30.27 -0.79
N ILE A 503 24.86 28.96 -1.05
CA ILE A 503 24.36 28.37 -2.31
C ILE A 503 22.84 28.60 -2.46
N ILE A 504 22.06 28.33 -1.41
CA ILE A 504 20.60 28.56 -1.42
C ILE A 504 20.29 30.03 -1.75
N GLN A 505 20.99 30.98 -1.12
CA GLN A 505 20.78 32.42 -1.35
C GLN A 505 21.13 32.82 -2.79
N SER A 506 22.21 32.28 -3.34
CA SER A 506 22.69 32.60 -4.69
C SER A 506 21.93 31.86 -5.81
N SER A 507 21.10 30.87 -5.48
CA SER A 507 20.34 30.10 -6.49
C SER A 507 19.39 30.98 -7.30
N ARG A 508 18.89 32.08 -6.71
CA ARG A 508 18.02 33.04 -7.40
C ARG A 508 18.75 33.77 -8.53
N ASP A 509 20.07 33.94 -8.45
CA ASP A 509 20.88 34.59 -9.48
C ASP A 509 20.81 33.84 -10.82
N ILE A 510 20.55 32.52 -10.77
CA ILE A 510 20.41 31.65 -11.94
C ILE A 510 18.94 31.31 -12.23
N GLY A 511 18.00 32.07 -11.65
CA GLY A 511 16.56 31.88 -11.85
C GLY A 511 15.96 30.65 -11.16
N LEU A 512 16.64 30.08 -10.16
CA LEU A 512 16.16 28.90 -9.43
C LEU A 512 15.75 29.26 -8.00
N ASN A 513 14.56 28.81 -7.62
CA ASN A 513 14.14 28.83 -6.22
C ASN A 513 14.71 27.60 -5.51
N SER A 514 15.42 27.84 -4.42
CA SER A 514 15.97 26.82 -3.54
C SER A 514 15.44 27.01 -2.13
N LYS A 515 15.26 25.91 -1.40
CA LYS A 515 14.77 25.93 -0.01
C LYS A 515 15.70 25.15 0.92
N PRO A 516 15.89 25.64 2.16
CA PRO A 516 16.55 24.87 3.20
C PRO A 516 15.63 23.77 3.72
N VAL A 517 16.17 22.59 3.96
CA VAL A 517 15.51 21.49 4.66
C VAL A 517 16.22 21.31 5.99
N ASP A 518 15.53 21.54 7.11
CA ASP A 518 16.07 21.36 8.46
C ASP A 518 14.98 20.83 9.38
N PHE A 519 14.75 19.51 9.31
CA PHE A 519 13.80 18.80 10.15
C PHE A 519 14.53 17.69 10.90
N GLU A 520 14.16 17.46 12.16
CA GLU A 520 14.80 16.47 13.02
C GLU A 520 14.77 15.04 12.45
N ARG A 521 13.64 14.66 11.84
CA ARG A 521 13.42 13.32 11.27
C ARG A 521 13.23 13.38 9.76
N PHE A 522 14.04 14.19 9.09
CA PHE A 522 13.99 14.24 7.63
C PHE A 522 14.43 12.89 7.03
N PRO A 523 13.65 12.28 6.13
CA PRO A 523 13.99 10.99 5.53
C PRO A 523 15.08 11.20 4.46
N ILE A 524 16.33 11.00 4.85
CA ILE A 524 17.44 10.93 3.90
C ILE A 524 17.28 9.65 3.06
N ASP A 525 17.54 9.76 1.76
CA ASP A 525 17.39 8.68 0.80
C ASP A 525 18.51 7.64 0.90
N SER A 526 18.21 6.41 0.45
CA SER A 526 19.14 5.28 0.46
C SER A 526 20.43 5.52 -0.34
N GLY A 527 20.36 6.27 -1.44
CA GLY A 527 21.52 6.61 -2.28
C GLY A 527 22.52 7.45 -1.51
N THR A 528 22.08 8.53 -0.89
CA THR A 528 22.93 9.38 -0.04
C THR A 528 23.58 8.58 1.08
N ILE A 529 22.81 7.75 1.78
CA ILE A 529 23.31 6.98 2.94
C ILE A 529 24.36 5.96 2.51
N SER A 530 24.07 5.16 1.49
CA SER A 530 24.99 4.13 0.99
C SER A 530 26.26 4.75 0.39
N ALA A 531 26.14 5.81 -0.41
CA ALA A 531 27.28 6.51 -1.00
C ALA A 531 28.17 7.15 0.09
N ASN A 532 27.59 7.83 1.08
CA ASN A 532 28.37 8.37 2.20
C ASN A 532 28.99 7.25 3.05
N GLY A 533 28.27 6.14 3.29
CA GLY A 533 28.79 4.99 4.02
C GLY A 533 30.02 4.37 3.35
N PHE A 534 30.03 4.28 2.02
CA PHE A 534 31.20 3.79 1.27
C PHE A 534 32.37 4.77 1.24
N LEU A 535 32.11 6.05 0.97
CA LEU A 535 33.18 7.01 0.66
C LEU A 535 33.65 7.82 1.88
N ASN A 536 32.77 8.06 2.85
CA ASN A 536 33.02 8.85 4.04
C ASN A 536 32.47 8.14 5.31
N PRO A 537 32.90 6.89 5.59
CA PRO A 537 32.33 6.05 6.66
C PRO A 537 32.47 6.66 8.06
N GLN A 538 33.48 7.51 8.29
CA GLN A 538 33.68 8.17 9.57
C GLN A 538 32.85 9.45 9.75
N GLY A 539 32.19 9.93 8.68
CA GLY A 539 31.41 11.17 8.70
C GLY A 539 32.24 12.41 9.06
N THR A 540 33.54 12.41 8.76
CA THR A 540 34.47 13.48 9.16
C THR A 540 34.40 14.67 8.21
N THR A 541 34.22 14.43 6.91
CA THR A 541 34.04 15.48 5.91
C THR A 541 32.56 15.87 5.82
N PRO A 542 32.20 17.15 6.01
CA PRO A 542 30.82 17.60 5.90
C PRO A 542 30.33 17.58 4.44
N LEU A 543 29.00 17.50 4.26
CA LEU A 543 28.34 17.46 2.97
C LEU A 543 27.64 18.79 2.65
N ILE A 544 27.62 19.14 1.38
CA ILE A 544 26.61 20.02 0.77
C ILE A 544 25.68 19.09 0.00
N LEU A 545 24.53 18.75 0.58
CA LEU A 545 23.62 17.75 0.02
C LEU A 545 22.44 18.41 -0.69
N ALA A 546 22.30 18.11 -1.99
CA ALA A 546 21.23 18.60 -2.85
C ALA A 546 20.30 17.44 -3.27
N GLY A 547 18.99 17.70 -3.25
CA GLY A 547 18.01 16.76 -3.79
C GLY A 547 17.84 16.89 -5.30
N ALA A 548 17.20 15.91 -5.89
CA ALA A 548 16.80 15.87 -7.29
C ALA A 548 15.40 16.45 -7.51
N ASN A 549 15.30 17.69 -8.00
CA ASN A 549 14.02 18.21 -8.46
C ASN A 549 13.59 17.52 -9.77
N ILE A 550 12.39 16.95 -9.79
CA ILE A 550 11.86 16.22 -10.95
C ILE A 550 11.60 17.12 -12.17
N TYR A 551 11.33 18.41 -11.94
CA TYR A 551 11.03 19.37 -12.99
C TYR A 551 12.27 20.05 -13.57
N HIS A 552 13.44 19.89 -12.93
CA HIS A 552 14.68 20.36 -13.51
C HIS A 552 15.10 19.45 -14.67
N ASP A 553 15.43 20.06 -15.79
CA ASP A 553 16.09 19.40 -16.90
C ASP A 553 17.61 19.24 -16.64
N TYR A 554 18.29 18.65 -17.62
CA TYR A 554 19.72 18.38 -17.54
C TYR A 554 20.53 19.68 -17.41
N GLU A 555 20.25 20.67 -18.26
CA GLU A 555 20.96 21.96 -18.26
C GLU A 555 20.76 22.74 -16.96
N THR A 556 19.54 22.74 -16.42
CA THR A 556 19.24 23.39 -15.14
C THR A 556 20.05 22.77 -14.00
N THR A 557 20.24 21.45 -14.02
CA THR A 557 21.07 20.75 -13.05
C THR A 557 22.55 21.10 -13.21
N GLU A 558 23.06 21.22 -14.45
CA GLU A 558 24.42 21.69 -14.71
C GLU A 558 24.65 23.12 -14.19
N ARG A 559 23.72 24.04 -14.45
CA ARG A 559 23.79 25.43 -14.00
C ARG A 559 23.79 25.53 -12.47
N LEU A 560 22.94 24.74 -11.81
CA LEU A 560 22.90 24.67 -10.35
C LEU A 560 24.22 24.17 -9.77
N ALA A 561 24.78 23.10 -10.34
CA ALA A 561 26.07 22.56 -9.91
C ALA A 561 27.22 23.57 -10.08
N ARG A 562 27.24 24.26 -11.23
CA ARG A 562 28.20 25.34 -11.53
C ARG A 562 28.10 26.48 -10.52
N LYS A 563 26.88 26.89 -10.16
CA LYS A 563 26.67 27.92 -9.15
C LYS A 563 27.10 27.46 -7.76
N ALA A 564 26.81 26.21 -7.42
CA ALA A 564 27.19 25.62 -6.14
C ALA A 564 28.71 25.60 -5.95
N ILE A 565 29.45 25.15 -6.97
CA ILE A 565 30.91 25.12 -6.91
C ILE A 565 31.53 26.53 -6.91
N GLU A 566 30.98 27.47 -7.69
CA GLU A 566 31.42 28.86 -7.71
C GLU A 566 31.35 29.49 -6.31
N VAL A 567 30.24 29.27 -5.59
CA VAL A 567 30.03 29.77 -4.23
C VAL A 567 30.96 29.09 -3.24
N ALA A 568 31.07 27.76 -3.27
CA ALA A 568 31.95 27.03 -2.38
C ALA A 568 33.43 27.43 -2.58
N THR A 569 33.85 27.64 -3.82
CA THR A 569 35.21 28.12 -4.17
C THR A 569 35.47 29.52 -3.61
N ARG A 570 34.48 30.43 -3.71
CA ARG A 570 34.56 31.79 -3.13
C ARG A 570 34.71 31.78 -1.61
N LEU A 571 34.16 30.76 -0.94
CA LEU A 571 34.35 30.51 0.49
C LEU A 571 35.65 29.77 0.82
N GLY A 572 36.54 29.58 -0.16
CA GLY A 572 37.84 28.93 0.05
C GLY A 572 37.77 27.41 0.24
N ARG A 573 36.65 26.75 -0.09
CA ARG A 573 36.48 25.30 0.09
C ARG A 573 37.15 24.50 -1.02
N ARG A 574 37.87 23.45 -0.66
CA ARG A 574 38.25 22.34 -1.54
C ARG A 574 37.11 21.34 -1.58
N VAL A 575 36.56 21.08 -2.75
CA VAL A 575 35.28 20.38 -2.91
C VAL A 575 35.49 19.08 -3.68
N ALA A 576 35.05 17.98 -3.09
CA ALA A 576 34.84 16.74 -3.84
C ALA A 576 33.41 16.71 -4.37
N VAL A 577 33.21 16.50 -5.66
CA VAL A 577 31.87 16.47 -6.27
C VAL A 577 31.40 15.03 -6.39
N LEU A 578 30.17 14.76 -5.98
CA LEU A 578 29.59 13.42 -6.04
C LEU A 578 28.20 13.42 -6.69
N GLY A 579 28.08 12.69 -7.80
CA GLY A 579 26.79 12.34 -8.40
C GLY A 579 26.39 10.92 -7.98
N VAL A 580 25.27 10.78 -7.29
CA VAL A 580 24.74 9.47 -6.85
C VAL A 580 23.55 9.10 -7.73
N GLY A 581 23.69 8.00 -8.49
CA GLY A 581 22.67 7.48 -9.40
C GLY A 581 23.14 6.30 -10.25
N GLY A 582 22.21 5.48 -10.73
CA GLY A 582 22.47 4.35 -11.62
C GLY A 582 22.61 4.71 -13.11
N LEU A 583 23.00 3.73 -13.92
CA LEU A 583 23.02 3.80 -15.38
C LEU A 583 21.66 3.29 -15.92
N SER A 584 21.62 2.22 -16.71
CA SER A 584 20.37 1.63 -17.23
C SER A 584 19.42 1.15 -16.11
N GLY A 585 18.15 1.52 -16.16
CA GLY A 585 17.18 1.31 -15.08
C GLY A 585 16.26 0.08 -15.22
N SER A 586 16.64 -0.94 -16.01
CA SER A 586 15.81 -2.13 -16.20
C SER A 586 15.89 -3.15 -15.06
N LEU A 587 15.18 -2.88 -13.96
CA LEU A 587 15.05 -3.79 -12.81
C LEU A 587 14.34 -5.11 -13.16
N PHE A 588 14.74 -6.22 -12.53
CA PHE A 588 13.92 -7.44 -12.50
C PHE A 588 12.59 -7.17 -11.79
N ARG A 589 11.51 -7.77 -12.30
CA ARG A 589 10.15 -7.65 -11.71
C ARG A 589 9.75 -8.85 -10.85
N ASP A 590 10.58 -9.87 -10.89
CA ASP A 590 10.47 -11.10 -10.12
C ASP A 590 11.68 -11.20 -9.20
N GLU A 591 11.52 -11.88 -8.07
CA GLU A 591 12.63 -12.17 -7.15
C GLU A 591 13.68 -13.07 -7.80
N ILE A 592 14.94 -12.63 -7.80
CA ILE A 592 16.09 -13.36 -8.35
C ILE A 592 16.98 -13.96 -7.25
N VAL A 593 17.84 -14.90 -7.63
CA VAL A 593 18.94 -15.33 -6.76
C VAL A 593 20.05 -14.28 -6.85
N MET A 594 20.22 -13.50 -5.79
CA MET A 594 21.12 -12.33 -5.73
C MET A 594 22.57 -12.61 -6.15
N GLN A 595 23.08 -13.81 -5.87
CA GLN A 595 24.45 -14.24 -6.22
C GLN A 595 24.68 -14.37 -7.73
N HIS A 596 23.60 -14.53 -8.50
CA HIS A 596 23.61 -14.70 -9.96
C HIS A 596 23.00 -13.48 -10.66
N ASP A 597 22.99 -12.33 -9.98
CA ASP A 597 22.51 -11.08 -10.56
C ASP A 597 23.31 -10.72 -11.83
N ARG A 598 22.60 -10.14 -12.79
CA ARG A 598 23.08 -9.83 -14.13
C ARG A 598 22.25 -8.70 -14.73
N LEU A 599 22.78 -8.04 -15.75
CA LEU A 599 22.01 -7.07 -16.51
C LEU A 599 20.79 -7.76 -17.14
N LYS A 600 19.64 -7.13 -17.03
CA LYS A 600 18.38 -7.69 -17.53
C LYS A 600 18.33 -7.72 -19.06
N SER A 601 18.99 -6.77 -19.70
CA SER A 601 18.93 -6.51 -21.15
C SER A 601 20.35 -6.35 -21.69
N THR A 602 20.67 -7.04 -22.78
CA THR A 602 21.96 -6.88 -23.48
C THR A 602 22.06 -5.51 -24.16
N ALA A 603 20.94 -4.98 -24.66
CA ALA A 603 20.89 -3.63 -25.21
C ALA A 603 21.21 -2.58 -24.14
N ASP A 604 20.81 -2.81 -22.90
CA ASP A 604 21.14 -1.92 -21.78
C ASP A 604 22.65 -1.96 -21.50
N ASP A 605 23.31 -3.13 -21.56
CA ASP A 605 24.77 -3.27 -21.44
C ASP A 605 25.51 -2.51 -22.55
N GLU A 606 25.07 -2.65 -23.80
CA GLU A 606 25.65 -1.93 -24.94
C GLU A 606 25.58 -0.41 -24.75
N TRP A 607 24.41 0.08 -24.34
CA TRP A 607 24.21 1.49 -24.01
C TRP A 607 25.09 1.97 -22.86
N ASN A 608 25.15 1.21 -21.77
CA ASN A 608 26.00 1.51 -20.62
C ASN A 608 27.47 1.62 -21.02
N ARG A 609 27.99 0.62 -21.75
CA ARG A 609 29.38 0.60 -22.22
C ARG A 609 29.68 1.76 -23.16
N SER A 610 28.76 2.09 -24.07
CA SER A 610 28.91 3.22 -24.97
C SER A 610 29.05 4.55 -24.22
N ILE A 611 28.25 4.77 -23.18
CA ILE A 611 28.31 6.00 -22.37
C ILE A 611 29.59 6.03 -21.53
N LEU A 612 29.95 4.91 -20.90
CA LEU A 612 31.17 4.80 -20.11
C LEU A 612 32.42 5.08 -20.96
N ASP A 613 32.48 4.54 -22.17
CA ASP A 613 33.59 4.76 -23.09
C ASP A 613 33.72 6.23 -23.52
N LEU A 614 32.60 6.92 -23.77
CA LEU A 614 32.63 8.36 -24.04
C LEU A 614 33.10 9.18 -22.83
N MET A 615 32.74 8.76 -21.61
CA MET A 615 33.22 9.42 -20.38
C MET A 615 34.72 9.24 -20.20
N VAL A 616 35.23 8.03 -20.43
CA VAL A 616 36.68 7.73 -20.34
C VAL A 616 37.46 8.61 -21.31
N ARG A 617 36.95 8.76 -22.55
CA ARG A 617 37.56 9.60 -23.59
C ARG A 617 37.45 11.11 -23.33
N GLY A 618 36.60 11.55 -22.40
CA GLY A 618 36.36 12.97 -22.14
C GLY A 618 35.61 13.70 -23.27
N ASP A 619 34.85 12.98 -24.10
CA ASP A 619 34.14 13.57 -25.26
C ASP A 619 32.79 14.17 -24.82
N ALA A 620 32.86 15.39 -24.26
CA ALA A 620 31.70 16.09 -23.74
C ALA A 620 30.63 16.40 -24.81
N SER A 621 31.05 16.67 -26.04
CA SER A 621 30.13 16.97 -27.15
C SER A 621 29.36 15.73 -27.58
N ALA A 622 30.03 14.60 -27.76
CA ALA A 622 29.37 13.35 -28.09
C ALA A 622 28.44 12.88 -26.95
N LEU A 623 28.83 13.06 -25.69
CA LEU A 623 27.96 12.73 -24.56
C LEU A 623 26.69 13.57 -24.50
N ARG A 624 26.79 14.89 -24.63
CA ARG A 624 25.59 15.77 -24.65
C ARG A 624 24.58 15.33 -25.71
N ASN A 625 25.05 14.89 -26.87
CA ASN A 625 24.20 14.41 -27.96
C ASN A 625 23.63 13.00 -27.73
N THR A 626 24.33 12.16 -26.96
CA THR A 626 23.97 10.75 -26.75
C THR A 626 23.08 10.55 -25.53
N ILE A 627 23.24 11.37 -24.48
CA ILE A 627 22.53 11.23 -23.20
C ILE A 627 21.00 11.19 -23.35
N PRO A 628 20.33 12.03 -24.16
CA PRO A 628 18.88 11.94 -24.32
C PRO A 628 18.43 10.57 -24.86
N LYS A 629 19.15 10.05 -25.87
CA LYS A 629 18.88 8.73 -26.47
C LYS A 629 19.14 7.60 -25.48
N PHE A 630 20.24 7.69 -24.75
CA PHE A 630 20.58 6.74 -23.69
C PHE A 630 19.52 6.71 -22.59
N SER A 631 19.12 7.89 -22.11
CA SER A 631 18.11 8.07 -21.06
C SER A 631 16.80 7.38 -21.42
N ASP A 632 16.31 7.60 -22.65
CA ASP A 632 15.04 7.05 -23.11
C ASP A 632 15.14 5.55 -23.42
N ALA A 633 16.20 5.11 -24.09
CA ALA A 633 16.36 3.72 -24.50
C ALA A 633 16.67 2.77 -23.33
N ALA A 634 17.57 3.18 -22.44
CA ALA A 634 18.03 2.36 -21.31
C ALA A 634 17.29 2.68 -19.99
N ARG A 635 16.27 3.56 -20.03
CA ARG A 635 15.42 3.94 -18.88
C ARG A 635 16.25 4.43 -17.69
N VAL A 636 17.17 5.33 -17.96
CA VAL A 636 18.20 5.75 -16.99
C VAL A 636 17.58 6.46 -15.81
N GLU A 637 18.13 6.21 -14.63
CA GLU A 637 17.65 6.83 -13.39
C GLU A 637 17.67 8.36 -13.51
N ASN A 638 16.50 8.98 -13.29
CA ASN A 638 16.28 10.42 -13.27
C ASN A 638 16.92 11.16 -14.47
N ARG A 639 16.85 10.54 -15.66
CA ARG A 639 17.41 11.06 -16.92
C ARG A 639 18.89 11.44 -16.84
N PHE A 640 19.65 10.72 -16.03
CA PHE A 640 21.09 10.91 -15.88
C PHE A 640 21.53 12.27 -15.32
N LYS A 641 20.65 12.96 -14.58
CA LYS A 641 20.93 14.28 -13.99
C LYS A 641 22.04 14.28 -12.94
N HIS A 642 22.32 13.14 -12.31
CA HIS A 642 23.47 13.03 -11.41
C HIS A 642 24.80 13.16 -12.16
N PHE A 643 24.87 12.79 -13.45
CA PHE A 643 26.01 13.14 -14.30
C PHE A 643 26.01 14.63 -14.67
N ALA A 644 24.85 15.23 -14.97
CA ALA A 644 24.73 16.68 -15.18
C ALA A 644 25.29 17.49 -14.00
N TRP A 645 25.04 17.02 -12.78
CA TRP A 645 25.60 17.62 -11.58
C TRP A 645 27.14 17.60 -11.60
N VAL A 646 27.72 16.44 -11.88
CA VAL A 646 29.18 16.27 -11.95
C VAL A 646 29.78 17.08 -13.09
N SER A 647 29.24 16.97 -14.31
CA SER A 647 29.74 17.71 -15.48
C SER A 647 29.61 19.21 -15.31
N GLY A 648 28.51 19.70 -14.72
CA GLY A 648 28.30 21.11 -14.43
C GLY A 648 29.30 21.69 -13.42
N ALA A 649 29.67 20.92 -12.39
CA ALA A 649 30.64 21.34 -11.38
C ALA A 649 32.10 21.29 -11.88
N ILE A 650 32.46 20.29 -12.69
CA ILE A 650 33.81 20.20 -13.28
C ILE A 650 33.99 21.27 -14.36
N GLY A 651 32.98 21.46 -15.22
CA GLY A 651 33.03 22.37 -16.36
C GLY A 651 34.10 21.97 -17.38
N ASP A 652 34.78 22.96 -17.96
CA ASP A 652 35.78 22.77 -19.02
C ASP A 652 37.09 22.11 -18.53
N ARG A 653 37.22 21.86 -17.22
CA ARG A 653 38.37 21.19 -16.61
C ARG A 653 38.32 19.68 -16.75
N TRP A 654 37.29 19.13 -17.39
CA TRP A 654 37.15 17.70 -17.55
C TRP A 654 38.14 17.15 -18.58
N ALA A 655 39.06 16.28 -18.15
CA ALA A 655 40.07 15.66 -19.02
C ALA A 655 39.69 14.26 -19.54
N GLY A 656 38.76 13.58 -18.86
CA GLY A 656 38.46 12.16 -19.04
C GLY A 656 38.01 11.54 -17.72
N ALA A 657 37.83 10.22 -17.71
CA ALA A 657 37.39 9.50 -16.52
C ALA A 657 38.01 8.10 -16.46
N ARG A 658 38.00 7.51 -15.27
CA ARG A 658 38.40 6.14 -15.00
C ARG A 658 37.22 5.38 -14.40
N VAL A 659 36.85 4.25 -15.00
CA VAL A 659 35.81 3.37 -14.48
C VAL A 659 36.46 2.45 -13.44
N LEU A 660 36.15 2.68 -12.17
CA LEU A 660 36.69 1.91 -11.03
C LEU A 660 35.95 0.60 -10.83
N GLY A 661 34.67 0.57 -11.20
CA GLY A 661 33.85 -0.64 -11.16
C GLY A 661 32.63 -0.50 -12.06
N TYR A 662 32.24 -1.59 -12.70
CA TYR A 662 31.02 -1.69 -13.51
C TYR A 662 30.38 -3.04 -13.27
N GLY A 663 29.06 -3.06 -13.10
CA GLY A 663 28.34 -4.32 -12.86
C GLY A 663 26.83 -4.15 -12.77
N PRO A 664 26.12 -5.27 -12.63
CA PRO A 664 24.68 -5.27 -12.43
C PRO A 664 24.32 -4.92 -10.98
N ILE A 665 23.15 -4.32 -10.79
CA ILE A 665 22.45 -4.30 -9.51
C ILE A 665 20.96 -4.59 -9.75
N TYR A 666 20.53 -5.79 -9.42
CA TYR A 666 19.17 -6.29 -9.59
C TYR A 666 18.61 -6.10 -11.01
N GLY A 667 19.42 -6.39 -12.02
CA GLY A 667 19.06 -6.16 -13.43
C GLY A 667 19.49 -4.81 -14.00
N THR A 668 19.69 -3.79 -13.16
CA THR A 668 20.13 -2.46 -13.59
C THR A 668 21.63 -2.38 -13.82
N GLY A 669 22.07 -1.37 -14.56
CA GLY A 669 23.48 -1.07 -14.76
C GLY A 669 23.96 -0.05 -13.74
N ALA A 670 25.14 -0.28 -13.19
CA ALA A 670 25.75 0.56 -12.19
C ALA A 670 27.25 0.70 -12.45
N ALA A 671 27.82 1.88 -12.18
CA ALA A 671 29.25 2.11 -12.28
C ALA A 671 29.75 3.03 -11.17
N VAL A 672 30.99 2.80 -10.74
CA VAL A 672 31.77 3.71 -9.91
C VAL A 672 32.84 4.34 -10.80
N ILE A 673 32.81 5.67 -10.92
CA ILE A 673 33.63 6.42 -11.88
C ILE A 673 34.36 7.54 -11.15
N GLU A 674 35.65 7.69 -11.41
CA GLU A 674 36.48 8.83 -11.01
C GLU A 674 36.72 9.73 -12.23
N PHE A 675 36.47 11.03 -12.10
CA PHE A 675 36.70 12.00 -13.16
C PHE A 675 38.03 12.72 -12.97
N HIS A 676 38.78 12.87 -14.06
CA HIS A 676 40.06 13.56 -14.06
C HIS A 676 39.81 15.06 -14.25
N VAL A 677 40.18 15.84 -13.23
CA VAL A 677 40.00 17.30 -13.20
C VAL A 677 41.36 17.96 -13.44
N ARG A 678 41.45 18.84 -14.44
CA ARG A 678 42.65 19.65 -14.69
C ARG A 678 42.76 20.78 -13.68
N ASP A 679 44.00 21.12 -13.33
CA ASP A 679 44.32 22.30 -12.51
C ASP A 679 43.88 23.63 -13.16
#